data_AF-A0A402BJC7-F1
#
_entry.id   AF-A0A402BJC7-F1
#
_cell.length_a   1.000
_cell.length_b   1.000
_cell.length_c   1.000
_cell.angle_alpha   90.00
_cell.angle_beta   90.00
_cell.angle_gamma   90.00
#
_symmetry.space_group_name_H-M   'P 1'
#
loop_
_entity.id
_entity.type
_entity.pdbx_description
1 polymer ?
#
loop_
_entity_poly.entity_id
_entity_poly.type
_entity_poly.pdbx_seq_one_letter_code
_entity_poly.pdbx_strand_id
1 'polypeptide(L)'
;MEMTFLGGASEVGGSSTLLKVAGRYLLIDGGMRPAARDGQSRIPELSLLAATPPEALLITHAHIDHTGALPLIASIYPHIPIYVTESTRVLTEILLRDAVRIMKQEGLHPDGETPLYNKDQVDALLSRMRPIGFRQSFTPIASAPEIRVHYLPAGHILGAGILYFDTPEGSLLHTGDISVTDQRSIQGLDLSSLPHADIMICEGTYGNRNHSNRRKEERTFAEAVQQTLMRNGRVLCPAFAVGRAQEIVLILKSYRSSGLIPPVPIYLDGMVRSVCLAYQHQIHDLHPNVQRYIKNARRPLFVDPDLHIFAVRSQERAALIASKQPAIIISSSGMLSGGASPLYAATIAKREQDALLLTGYQDEESPGAALLHARRGHPVQIGSQTVQLACKVEKYNLAGHADSKQISQVVTKVAPHVLILVHGAPDALAALEQRFRDLRVEIPVVGSKLTFVQPSSRHFSPSPQEQAVVPSADDASSLDMPVLTAQTSAPAIISLWMLAKKLGPLRFWSVVELGQAYYGVAYRPSLRPVIEQLFKYDTSAYFKRSRIGSQSIYQPCETVMGRSLISDEEILAIQLAAPLSPPGPSATNPCAGAVAIVQGQKNSVPYLALILSSTYNSRIHMVTDSWKAAPRSLSLLQLLPDVQRYEWLGLPDETIQVRLKQWRQALNQVWVDLFSWWRRCHAQSFSFASLCQDLNLCLEDERLAWGLELLLHGSLLFRRDGETWLPLAEERVYRDAGFAQHLRLLDAGKDSAVLVNNRSGWLTGRSNWRLFEVRWHELETATAQPAQIRASSIHLID
;
A
#
# COMPACT_ATOMS: atom_id res chain seq x y z
N MET A 1 -35.07 -3.33 -23.72
CA MET A 1 -33.77 -2.73 -23.37
C MET A 1 -33.38 -1.66 -24.37
N GLU A 2 -32.69 -0.63 -23.92
CA GLU A 2 -32.15 0.43 -24.77
C GLU A 2 -30.72 0.77 -24.33
N MET A 3 -29.82 0.97 -25.29
CA MET A 3 -28.41 1.29 -25.04
C MET A 3 -28.05 2.58 -25.78
N THR A 4 -27.50 3.54 -25.07
CA THR A 4 -26.93 4.76 -25.64
C THR A 4 -25.41 4.70 -25.48
N PHE A 5 -24.67 4.91 -26.56
CA PHE A 5 -23.20 4.81 -26.57
C PHE A 5 -22.58 6.20 -26.47
N LEU A 6 -21.91 6.50 -25.35
CA LEU A 6 -21.33 7.82 -25.07
C LEU A 6 -19.86 7.91 -25.49
N GLY A 7 -19.19 6.77 -25.65
CA GLY A 7 -17.81 6.67 -26.11
C GLY A 7 -17.36 5.21 -26.21
N GLY A 8 -16.25 4.96 -26.88
CA GLY A 8 -15.77 3.61 -27.20
C GLY A 8 -16.58 2.92 -28.31
N ALA A 9 -17.40 3.66 -29.06
CA ALA A 9 -18.22 3.14 -30.16
C ALA A 9 -17.61 3.55 -31.51
N SER A 10 -17.20 2.55 -32.32
CA SER A 10 -16.38 2.75 -33.54
C SER A 10 -15.03 3.45 -33.30
N GLU A 11 -14.49 3.31 -32.08
CA GLU A 11 -13.21 3.88 -31.65
C GLU A 11 -12.59 3.06 -30.52
N VAL A 12 -11.34 3.38 -30.16
CA VAL A 12 -10.66 2.85 -28.96
C VAL A 12 -10.49 4.00 -27.96
N GLY A 13 -10.81 3.78 -26.69
CA GLY A 13 -10.76 4.81 -25.67
C GLY A 13 -12.12 5.47 -25.38
N GLY A 14 -12.25 6.03 -24.17
CA GLY A 14 -13.45 6.76 -23.77
C GLY A 14 -14.69 5.87 -23.59
N SER A 15 -14.52 4.58 -23.33
CA SER A 15 -15.60 3.61 -23.20
C SER A 15 -16.64 4.07 -22.17
N SER A 16 -17.89 4.21 -22.60
CA SER A 16 -19.03 4.50 -21.72
C SER A 16 -20.36 4.18 -22.41
N THR A 17 -21.18 3.35 -21.78
CA THR A 17 -22.49 2.93 -22.31
C THR A 17 -23.57 3.14 -21.26
N LEU A 18 -24.63 3.85 -21.61
CA LEU A 18 -25.83 3.99 -20.77
C LEU A 18 -26.85 2.91 -21.15
N LEU A 19 -27.12 2.00 -20.22
CA LEU A 19 -28.13 0.96 -20.35
C LEU A 19 -29.44 1.41 -19.68
N LYS A 20 -30.52 1.42 -20.45
CA LYS A 20 -31.89 1.54 -19.95
C LYS A 20 -32.56 0.16 -19.92
N VAL A 21 -32.93 -0.29 -18.72
CA VAL A 21 -33.58 -1.58 -18.48
C VAL A 21 -34.52 -1.50 -17.29
N ALA A 22 -35.69 -2.13 -17.38
CA ALA A 22 -36.78 -2.04 -16.40
C ALA A 22 -37.14 -0.57 -16.05
N GLY A 23 -37.07 0.32 -17.05
CA GLY A 23 -37.29 1.76 -16.87
C GLY A 23 -36.20 2.52 -16.10
N ARG A 24 -35.12 1.86 -15.70
CA ARG A 24 -33.99 2.42 -14.95
C ARG A 24 -32.78 2.67 -15.83
N TYR A 25 -31.89 3.56 -15.41
CA TYR A 25 -30.67 3.91 -16.15
C TYR A 25 -29.40 3.51 -15.40
N LEU A 26 -28.54 2.71 -16.03
CA LEU A 26 -27.28 2.22 -15.49
C LEU A 26 -26.14 2.63 -16.42
N LEU A 27 -25.12 3.28 -15.88
CA LEU A 27 -23.92 3.62 -16.65
C LEU A 27 -22.88 2.51 -16.51
N ILE A 28 -22.32 2.06 -17.62
CA ILE A 28 -21.23 1.09 -17.67
C ILE A 28 -19.99 1.82 -18.16
N ASP A 29 -18.94 1.83 -17.34
CA ASP A 29 -17.67 2.51 -17.55
C ASP A 29 -17.78 4.03 -17.79
N GLY A 30 -16.64 4.71 -17.66
CA GLY A 30 -16.47 6.13 -17.95
C GLY A 30 -15.01 6.42 -18.21
N GLY A 31 -14.58 6.13 -19.43
CA GLY A 31 -13.20 6.22 -19.87
C GLY A 31 -12.69 7.61 -20.23
N MET A 32 -11.39 7.70 -20.51
CA MET A 32 -10.77 8.82 -21.23
C MET A 32 -9.99 8.33 -22.44
N ARG A 33 -9.98 9.14 -23.50
CA ARG A 33 -9.10 8.95 -24.65
C ARG A 33 -7.68 9.47 -24.30
N PRO A 34 -6.60 8.79 -24.74
CA PRO A 34 -5.22 9.20 -24.43
C PRO A 34 -4.84 10.61 -24.89
N ALA A 35 -5.47 11.12 -25.96
CA ALA A 35 -5.31 12.49 -26.45
C ALA A 35 -6.62 12.98 -27.09
N ALA A 36 -6.85 14.28 -27.07
CA ALA A 36 -7.87 14.91 -27.92
C ALA A 36 -7.34 14.88 -29.36
N ARG A 37 -7.99 14.11 -30.25
CA ARG A 37 -7.74 14.20 -31.69
C ARG A 37 -8.49 15.39 -32.25
N ASP A 38 -8.10 15.91 -33.42
CA ASP A 38 -8.71 17.11 -34.03
C ASP A 38 -10.25 17.09 -33.96
N GLY A 39 -10.81 17.91 -33.06
CA GLY A 39 -12.26 18.06 -32.83
C GLY A 39 -12.92 17.05 -31.86
N GLN A 40 -12.19 16.08 -31.31
CA GLN A 40 -12.73 15.04 -30.44
C GLN A 40 -12.31 15.23 -28.98
N SER A 41 -13.29 15.29 -28.07
CA SER A 41 -13.08 15.42 -26.62
C SER A 41 -12.30 14.24 -26.02
N ARG A 42 -11.52 14.48 -24.96
CA ARG A 42 -10.87 13.39 -24.18
C ARG A 42 -11.87 12.56 -23.38
N ILE A 43 -13.04 13.11 -23.08
CA ILE A 43 -14.07 12.45 -22.26
C ILE A 43 -15.23 11.95 -23.15
N PRO A 44 -16.07 11.02 -22.67
CA PRO A 44 -17.27 10.60 -23.37
C PRO A 44 -18.26 11.76 -23.51
N GLU A 45 -19.27 11.61 -24.36
CA GLU A 45 -20.34 12.61 -24.56
C GLU A 45 -21.31 12.68 -23.37
N LEU A 46 -20.81 13.15 -22.22
CA LEU A 46 -21.55 13.17 -20.95
C LEU A 46 -22.81 14.07 -21.00
N SER A 47 -22.88 14.99 -21.96
CA SER A 47 -24.06 15.82 -22.21
C SER A 47 -25.33 14.98 -22.48
N LEU A 48 -25.17 13.78 -23.06
CA LEU A 48 -26.25 12.85 -23.33
C LEU A 48 -26.90 12.29 -22.05
N LEU A 49 -26.23 12.38 -20.90
CA LEU A 49 -26.78 11.96 -19.60
C LEU A 49 -27.73 12.99 -18.99
N ALA A 50 -27.77 14.24 -19.48
CA ALA A 50 -28.58 15.30 -18.88
C ALA A 50 -30.09 15.00 -18.92
N ALA A 51 -30.56 14.39 -20.01
CA ALA A 51 -31.96 13.99 -20.16
C ALA A 51 -32.30 12.65 -19.50
N THR A 52 -31.28 11.82 -19.23
CA THR A 52 -31.42 10.46 -18.71
C THR A 52 -30.32 10.21 -17.66
N PRO A 53 -30.46 10.79 -16.45
CA PRO A 53 -29.43 10.68 -15.43
C PRO A 53 -29.29 9.22 -14.98
N PRO A 54 -28.06 8.69 -14.87
CA PRO A 54 -27.84 7.33 -14.38
C PRO A 54 -28.22 7.23 -12.90
N GLU A 55 -28.69 6.06 -12.50
CA GLU A 55 -29.02 5.71 -11.12
C GLU A 55 -27.93 4.88 -10.45
N ALA A 56 -27.07 4.21 -11.22
CA ALA A 56 -25.88 3.51 -10.74
C ALA A 56 -24.78 3.49 -11.81
N LEU A 57 -23.54 3.28 -11.38
CA LEU A 57 -22.36 3.11 -12.23
C LEU A 57 -21.72 1.74 -11.98
N LEU A 58 -21.38 1.03 -13.05
CA LEU A 58 -20.70 -0.27 -13.01
C LEU A 58 -19.39 -0.19 -13.79
N ILE A 59 -18.31 -0.73 -13.24
CA ILE A 59 -16.95 -0.61 -13.79
C ILE A 59 -16.43 -2.00 -14.17
N THR A 60 -16.05 -2.19 -15.43
CA THR A 60 -15.52 -3.46 -15.94
C THR A 60 -14.09 -3.72 -15.44
N HIS A 61 -13.19 -2.75 -15.61
CA HIS A 61 -11.78 -2.88 -15.23
C HIS A 61 -11.08 -1.52 -15.10
N ALA A 62 -9.82 -1.53 -14.64
CA ALA A 62 -9.16 -0.35 -14.13
C ALA A 62 -8.52 0.57 -15.17
N HIS A 63 -8.42 0.18 -16.45
CA HIS A 63 -7.70 1.01 -17.42
C HIS A 63 -8.36 2.40 -17.60
N ILE A 64 -7.56 3.39 -17.98
CA ILE A 64 -7.99 4.80 -18.04
C ILE A 64 -9.03 5.04 -19.13
N ASP A 65 -8.99 4.28 -20.21
CA ASP A 65 -10.02 4.20 -21.25
C ASP A 65 -11.36 3.62 -20.77
N HIS A 66 -11.44 3.12 -19.53
CA HIS A 66 -12.69 2.68 -18.88
C HIS A 66 -12.99 3.43 -17.58
N THR A 67 -11.99 4.05 -16.94
CA THR A 67 -12.14 4.69 -15.60
C THR A 67 -11.77 6.17 -15.54
N GLY A 68 -11.16 6.71 -16.60
CA GLY A 68 -10.53 8.02 -16.57
C GLY A 68 -11.49 9.17 -16.28
N ALA A 69 -12.72 9.13 -16.80
CA ALA A 69 -13.72 10.18 -16.63
C ALA A 69 -14.60 9.98 -15.39
N LEU A 70 -14.38 8.91 -14.61
CA LEU A 70 -15.20 8.61 -13.44
C LEU A 70 -15.22 9.73 -12.38
N PRO A 71 -14.11 10.45 -12.08
CA PRO A 71 -14.16 11.55 -11.13
C PRO A 71 -15.11 12.67 -11.55
N LEU A 72 -15.22 12.95 -12.86
CA LEU A 72 -16.16 13.91 -13.42
C LEU A 72 -17.60 13.41 -13.26
N ILE A 73 -17.86 12.17 -13.71
CA ILE A 73 -19.19 11.55 -13.64
C ILE A 73 -19.68 11.49 -12.19
N ALA A 74 -18.82 11.09 -11.26
CA ALA A 74 -19.14 11.01 -9.84
C ALA A 74 -19.37 12.39 -9.21
N SER A 75 -18.76 13.45 -9.75
CA SER A 75 -19.00 14.84 -9.34
C SER A 75 -20.35 15.35 -9.85
N ILE A 76 -20.72 15.01 -11.10
CA ILE A 76 -22.01 15.37 -11.69
C ILE A 76 -23.17 14.62 -11.00
N TYR A 77 -22.95 13.35 -10.65
CA TYR A 77 -23.93 12.48 -10.01
C TYR A 77 -23.44 12.01 -8.63
N PRO A 78 -23.50 12.87 -7.59
CA PRO A 78 -22.88 12.62 -6.29
C PRO A 78 -23.56 11.52 -5.45
N HIS A 79 -24.77 11.09 -5.81
CA HIS A 79 -25.58 10.18 -4.98
C HIS A 79 -25.64 8.74 -5.49
N ILE A 80 -25.18 8.48 -6.71
CA ILE A 80 -25.32 7.16 -7.32
C ILE A 80 -24.32 6.16 -6.72
N PRO A 81 -24.70 4.90 -6.46
CA PRO A 81 -23.75 3.86 -6.10
C PRO A 81 -22.82 3.51 -7.27
N ILE A 82 -21.59 3.14 -6.94
CA ILE A 82 -20.55 2.81 -7.91
C ILE A 82 -20.06 1.40 -7.60
N TYR A 83 -20.28 0.45 -8.50
CA TYR A 83 -19.93 -0.96 -8.31
C TYR A 83 -18.71 -1.32 -9.12
N VAL A 84 -17.81 -2.09 -8.51
CA VAL A 84 -16.51 -2.44 -9.08
C VAL A 84 -15.99 -3.70 -8.42
N THR A 85 -15.05 -4.43 -9.01
CA THR A 85 -14.34 -5.51 -8.31
C THR A 85 -13.29 -4.93 -7.35
N GLU A 86 -12.95 -5.67 -6.29
CA GLU A 86 -11.96 -5.22 -5.28
C GLU A 86 -10.61 -4.87 -5.91
N SER A 87 -10.08 -5.76 -6.75
CA SER A 87 -8.82 -5.51 -7.46
C SER A 87 -8.89 -4.32 -8.42
N THR A 88 -10.02 -4.15 -9.12
CA THR A 88 -10.21 -3.00 -10.02
C THR A 88 -10.25 -1.69 -9.24
N ARG A 89 -10.89 -1.64 -8.07
CA ARG A 89 -10.88 -0.46 -7.18
C ARG A 89 -9.45 -0.04 -6.82
N VAL A 90 -8.63 -0.99 -6.37
CA VAL A 90 -7.23 -0.72 -5.97
C VAL A 90 -6.39 -0.22 -7.13
N LEU A 91 -6.55 -0.80 -8.31
CA LEU A 91 -5.82 -0.36 -9.50
C LEU A 91 -6.31 1.01 -10.00
N THR A 92 -7.62 1.26 -9.95
CA THR A 92 -8.23 2.53 -10.33
C THR A 92 -7.71 3.67 -9.47
N GLU A 93 -7.55 3.46 -8.16
CA GLU A 93 -6.93 4.44 -7.27
C GLU A 93 -5.52 4.83 -7.75
N ILE A 94 -4.67 3.84 -8.04
CA ILE A 94 -3.29 4.09 -8.47
C ILE A 94 -3.28 4.89 -9.77
N LEU A 95 -4.11 4.48 -10.74
CA LEU A 95 -4.15 5.08 -12.07
C LEU A 95 -4.74 6.49 -12.05
N LEU A 96 -5.83 6.74 -11.33
CA LEU A 96 -6.44 8.07 -11.27
C LEU A 96 -5.57 9.06 -10.49
N ARG A 97 -4.88 8.63 -9.44
CA ARG A 97 -3.91 9.49 -8.74
C ARG A 97 -2.74 9.89 -9.64
N ASP A 98 -2.25 8.97 -10.48
CA ASP A 98 -1.22 9.30 -11.47
C ASP A 98 -1.76 10.19 -12.59
N ALA A 99 -2.99 9.96 -13.06
CA ALA A 99 -3.65 10.81 -14.05
C ALA A 99 -3.77 12.27 -13.56
N VAL A 100 -4.17 12.51 -12.30
CA VAL A 100 -4.17 13.87 -11.71
C VAL A 100 -2.78 14.49 -11.74
N ARG A 101 -1.74 13.72 -11.43
CA ARG A 101 -0.36 14.20 -11.47
C ARG A 101 0.06 14.56 -12.89
N ILE A 102 -0.25 13.72 -13.88
CA ILE A 102 0.08 13.94 -15.29
C ILE A 102 -0.66 15.18 -15.81
N MET A 103 -1.98 15.27 -15.63
CA MET A 103 -2.76 16.44 -16.08
C MET A 103 -2.27 17.74 -15.45
N LYS A 104 -1.90 17.73 -14.15
CA LYS A 104 -1.30 18.90 -13.50
C LYS A 104 0.04 19.28 -14.11
N GLN A 105 0.83 18.32 -14.57
CA GLN A 105 2.09 18.61 -15.26
C GLN A 105 1.85 19.14 -16.68
N GLU A 106 0.89 18.57 -17.41
CA GLU A 106 0.47 19.04 -18.73
C GLU A 106 -0.04 20.49 -18.67
N GLY A 107 -0.92 20.82 -17.71
CA GLY A 107 -1.46 22.17 -17.52
C GLY A 107 -0.45 23.23 -17.06
N LEU A 108 0.82 22.87 -16.78
CA LEU A 108 1.90 23.83 -16.56
C LEU A 108 2.55 24.30 -17.87
N HIS A 109 2.27 23.63 -19.00
CA HIS A 109 2.74 24.08 -20.31
C HIS A 109 1.90 25.26 -20.81
N PRO A 110 2.48 26.19 -21.58
CA PRO A 110 1.74 27.33 -22.15
C PRO A 110 0.52 26.93 -22.97
N ASP A 111 0.61 25.78 -23.66
CA ASP A 111 -0.45 25.19 -24.48
C ASP A 111 -1.20 24.04 -23.74
N GLY A 112 -0.99 23.91 -22.43
CA GLY A 112 -1.54 22.84 -21.60
C GLY A 112 -3.02 23.03 -21.28
N GLU A 113 -3.79 21.95 -21.33
CA GLU A 113 -5.19 21.96 -20.91
C GLU A 113 -5.31 22.05 -19.37
N THR A 114 -6.38 22.69 -18.88
CA THR A 114 -6.69 22.67 -17.44
C THR A 114 -7.00 21.24 -17.01
N PRO A 115 -6.47 20.75 -15.87
CA PRO A 115 -6.77 19.41 -15.40
C PRO A 115 -8.28 19.16 -15.31
N LEU A 116 -8.73 18.05 -15.90
CA LEU A 116 -10.16 17.70 -15.95
C LEU A 116 -10.76 17.54 -14.56
N TYR A 117 -10.01 16.99 -13.62
CA TYR A 117 -10.42 16.80 -12.24
C TYR A 117 -9.23 16.87 -11.28
N ASN A 118 -9.52 17.11 -10.00
CA ASN A 118 -8.52 17.25 -8.95
C ASN A 118 -8.46 16.00 -8.03
N LYS A 119 -7.58 16.06 -7.03
CA LYS A 119 -7.38 14.96 -6.07
C LYS A 119 -8.61 14.70 -5.22
N ASP A 120 -9.32 15.75 -4.81
CA ASP A 120 -10.48 15.64 -3.90
C ASP A 120 -11.64 14.93 -4.61
N GLN A 121 -11.82 15.19 -5.91
CA GLN A 121 -12.79 14.46 -6.74
C GLN A 121 -12.44 12.98 -6.88
N VAL A 122 -11.15 12.63 -6.97
CA VAL A 122 -10.69 11.24 -6.95
C VAL A 122 -10.97 10.60 -5.59
N ASP A 123 -10.63 11.27 -4.49
CA ASP A 123 -10.86 10.74 -3.14
C ASP A 123 -12.37 10.56 -2.87
N ALA A 124 -13.23 11.48 -3.34
CA ALA A 124 -14.68 11.37 -3.25
C ALA A 124 -15.28 10.24 -4.12
N LEU A 125 -14.71 9.99 -5.31
CA LEU A 125 -15.05 8.83 -6.12
C LEU A 125 -14.70 7.53 -5.38
N LEU A 126 -13.47 7.43 -4.88
CA LEU A 126 -12.95 6.22 -4.24
C LEU A 126 -13.69 5.86 -2.96
N SER A 127 -14.16 6.84 -2.18
CA SER A 127 -14.95 6.56 -0.96
C SER A 127 -16.33 5.95 -1.25
N ARG A 128 -16.83 6.10 -2.49
CA ARG A 128 -18.15 5.62 -2.92
C ARG A 128 -18.11 4.31 -3.70
N MET A 129 -16.92 3.86 -4.12
CA MET A 129 -16.76 2.58 -4.81
C MET A 129 -17.07 1.41 -3.88
N ARG A 130 -18.04 0.58 -4.28
CA ARG A 130 -18.53 -0.60 -3.59
C ARG A 130 -17.95 -1.85 -4.26
N PRO A 131 -16.98 -2.53 -3.62
CA PRO A 131 -16.41 -3.77 -4.13
C PRO A 131 -17.45 -4.89 -4.18
N ILE A 132 -17.47 -5.64 -5.29
CA ILE A 132 -18.26 -6.85 -5.47
C ILE A 132 -17.32 -7.99 -5.88
N GLY A 133 -17.44 -9.15 -5.23
CA GLY A 133 -16.66 -10.33 -5.58
C GLY A 133 -17.13 -10.94 -6.90
N PHE A 134 -16.23 -11.64 -7.60
CA PHE A 134 -16.62 -12.43 -8.76
C PHE A 134 -17.66 -13.49 -8.39
N ARG A 135 -18.58 -13.76 -9.34
CA ARG A 135 -19.67 -14.74 -9.24
C ARG A 135 -20.70 -14.46 -8.14
N GLN A 136 -20.65 -13.27 -7.52
CA GLN A 136 -21.72 -12.77 -6.65
C GLN A 136 -22.74 -12.01 -7.50
N SER A 137 -24.03 -12.33 -7.32
CA SER A 137 -25.12 -11.52 -7.86
C SER A 137 -25.37 -10.32 -6.95
N PHE A 138 -25.61 -9.15 -7.52
CA PHE A 138 -26.05 -7.99 -6.78
C PHE A 138 -27.11 -7.21 -7.57
N THR A 139 -27.89 -6.39 -6.86
CA THR A 139 -28.88 -5.50 -7.46
C THR A 139 -28.35 -4.07 -7.40
N PRO A 140 -28.05 -3.42 -8.54
CA PRO A 140 -27.50 -2.06 -8.55
C PRO A 140 -28.46 -0.99 -8.02
N ILE A 141 -29.78 -1.24 -8.13
CA ILE A 141 -30.85 -0.30 -7.76
C ILE A 141 -31.81 -1.01 -6.81
N ALA A 142 -31.81 -0.63 -5.52
CA ALA A 142 -32.62 -1.30 -4.50
C ALA A 142 -34.13 -1.29 -4.79
N SER A 143 -34.63 -0.27 -5.49
CA SER A 143 -36.03 -0.15 -5.91
C SER A 143 -36.38 -0.93 -7.19
N ALA A 144 -35.42 -1.64 -7.79
CA ALA A 144 -35.59 -2.49 -8.96
C ALA A 144 -34.88 -3.85 -8.75
N PRO A 145 -35.33 -4.68 -7.78
CA PRO A 145 -34.73 -5.98 -7.45
C PRO A 145 -34.71 -6.98 -8.61
N GLU A 146 -35.53 -6.76 -9.63
CA GLU A 146 -35.57 -7.52 -10.87
C GLU A 146 -34.32 -7.36 -11.74
N ILE A 147 -33.52 -6.31 -11.55
CA ILE A 147 -32.25 -6.11 -12.25
C ILE A 147 -31.13 -6.79 -11.44
N ARG A 148 -30.73 -7.99 -11.84
CA ARG A 148 -29.59 -8.70 -11.24
C ARG A 148 -28.36 -8.56 -12.12
N VAL A 149 -27.21 -8.32 -11.50
CA VAL A 149 -25.92 -8.20 -12.19
C VAL A 149 -24.89 -9.11 -11.54
N HIS A 150 -24.05 -9.72 -12.38
CA HIS A 150 -22.95 -10.59 -11.96
C HIS A 150 -21.63 -10.12 -12.59
N TYR A 151 -20.57 -10.11 -11.79
CA TYR A 151 -19.19 -10.00 -12.30
C TYR A 151 -18.63 -11.38 -12.62
N LEU A 152 -18.23 -11.61 -13.86
CA LEU A 152 -17.50 -12.81 -14.30
C LEU A 152 -16.05 -12.44 -14.66
N PRO A 153 -15.03 -13.25 -14.34
CA PRO A 153 -13.64 -12.92 -14.67
C PRO A 153 -13.42 -12.76 -16.18
N ALA A 154 -12.82 -11.66 -16.62
CA ALA A 154 -12.60 -11.36 -18.04
C ALA A 154 -11.24 -11.86 -18.59
N GLY A 155 -10.31 -12.21 -17.71
CA GLY A 155 -8.97 -12.70 -18.06
C GLY A 155 -7.99 -11.67 -18.64
N HIS A 156 -8.40 -10.40 -18.73
CA HIS A 156 -7.65 -9.29 -19.34
C HIS A 156 -6.57 -8.71 -18.41
N ILE A 157 -6.97 -8.11 -17.28
CA ILE A 157 -6.07 -7.64 -16.21
C ILE A 157 -6.61 -8.11 -14.85
N LEU A 158 -5.84 -7.88 -13.78
CA LEU A 158 -6.25 -8.18 -12.42
C LEU A 158 -7.57 -7.44 -12.08
N GLY A 159 -8.58 -8.19 -11.65
CA GLY A 159 -9.90 -7.64 -11.32
C GLY A 159 -10.81 -7.36 -12.51
N ALA A 160 -10.36 -7.53 -13.76
CA ALA A 160 -11.19 -7.28 -14.94
C ALA A 160 -12.41 -8.20 -14.95
N GLY A 161 -13.59 -7.61 -15.13
CA GLY A 161 -14.87 -8.29 -15.04
C GLY A 161 -15.79 -8.03 -16.23
N ILE A 162 -16.36 -9.10 -16.75
CA ILE A 162 -17.54 -9.11 -17.63
C ILE A 162 -18.76 -8.85 -16.74
N LEU A 163 -19.64 -7.95 -17.18
CA LEU A 163 -20.93 -7.69 -16.54
C LEU A 163 -22.03 -8.49 -17.23
N TYR A 164 -22.66 -9.40 -16.49
CA TYR A 164 -23.83 -10.14 -16.96
C TYR A 164 -25.09 -9.64 -16.24
N PHE A 165 -26.05 -9.12 -17.00
CA PHE A 165 -27.33 -8.60 -16.55
C PHE A 165 -28.42 -9.65 -16.81
N ASP A 166 -29.12 -10.04 -15.76
CA ASP A 166 -30.27 -10.93 -15.78
C ASP A 166 -31.51 -10.11 -15.37
N THR A 167 -32.41 -9.87 -16.33
CA THR A 167 -33.54 -8.94 -16.16
C THR A 167 -34.82 -9.46 -16.84
N PRO A 168 -36.01 -8.92 -16.49
CA PRO A 168 -37.25 -9.33 -17.14
C PRO A 168 -37.35 -9.01 -18.63
N GLU A 169 -36.55 -8.08 -19.14
CA GLU A 169 -36.52 -7.70 -20.56
C GLU A 169 -35.57 -8.55 -21.41
N GLY A 170 -34.93 -9.55 -20.78
CA GLY A 170 -33.88 -10.39 -21.35
C GLY A 170 -32.56 -10.26 -20.61
N SER A 171 -31.54 -10.89 -21.16
CA SER A 171 -30.19 -10.97 -20.64
C SER A 171 -29.20 -10.19 -21.50
N LEU A 172 -28.25 -9.51 -20.85
CA LEU A 172 -27.21 -8.73 -21.52
C LEU A 172 -25.83 -9.09 -20.97
N LEU A 173 -24.85 -9.29 -21.83
CA LEU A 173 -23.46 -9.50 -21.45
C LEU A 173 -22.59 -8.38 -22.01
N HIS A 174 -21.97 -7.58 -21.15
CA HIS A 174 -20.99 -6.56 -21.53
C HIS A 174 -19.60 -7.04 -21.16
N THR A 175 -18.74 -7.28 -22.16
CA THR A 175 -17.44 -7.93 -21.93
C THR A 175 -16.44 -7.03 -21.21
N GLY A 176 -16.50 -5.72 -21.45
CA GLY A 176 -15.30 -4.89 -21.27
C GLY A 176 -14.18 -5.44 -22.15
N ASP A 177 -12.94 -5.33 -21.68
CA ASP A 177 -11.81 -6.00 -22.32
C ASP A 177 -11.62 -7.42 -21.76
N ILE A 178 -11.39 -8.38 -22.66
CA ILE A 178 -11.30 -9.81 -22.38
C ILE A 178 -10.02 -10.41 -22.94
N SER A 179 -9.52 -11.48 -22.32
CA SER A 179 -8.50 -12.35 -22.91
C SER A 179 -8.79 -13.79 -22.58
N VAL A 180 -8.84 -14.62 -23.62
CA VAL A 180 -9.06 -16.08 -23.50
C VAL A 180 -7.74 -16.83 -23.26
N THR A 181 -6.60 -16.27 -23.68
CA THR A 181 -5.29 -16.88 -23.44
C THR A 181 -4.90 -16.74 -21.97
N ASP A 182 -4.45 -17.83 -21.34
CA ASP A 182 -3.77 -17.78 -20.06
C ASP A 182 -2.53 -16.88 -20.13
N GLN A 183 -2.52 -15.86 -19.27
CA GLN A 183 -1.37 -15.02 -19.02
C GLN A 183 -0.56 -15.60 -17.85
N ARG A 184 0.68 -15.15 -17.66
CA ARG A 184 1.50 -15.63 -16.53
C ARG A 184 0.92 -15.16 -15.19
N SER A 185 0.40 -13.94 -15.16
CA SER A 185 -0.16 -13.29 -13.97
C SER A 185 -1.65 -13.53 -13.77
N ILE A 186 -2.43 -13.64 -14.85
CA ILE A 186 -3.90 -13.72 -14.84
C ILE A 186 -4.36 -14.94 -15.63
N GLN A 187 -5.33 -15.68 -15.10
CA GLN A 187 -5.95 -16.79 -15.82
C GLN A 187 -6.82 -16.25 -16.97
N GLY A 188 -6.77 -16.89 -18.13
CA GLY A 188 -7.63 -16.55 -19.26
C GLY A 188 -9.11 -16.78 -18.94
N LEU A 189 -9.97 -16.13 -19.71
CA LEU A 189 -11.42 -16.27 -19.63
C LEU A 189 -11.83 -17.74 -19.82
N ASP A 190 -12.48 -18.29 -18.80
CA ASP A 190 -13.07 -19.62 -18.85
C ASP A 190 -14.38 -19.58 -19.65
N LEU A 191 -14.30 -19.97 -20.92
CA LEU A 191 -15.45 -20.04 -21.82
C LEU A 191 -16.59 -20.89 -21.24
N SER A 192 -16.30 -21.96 -20.51
CA SER A 192 -17.34 -22.85 -19.97
C SER A 192 -18.24 -22.15 -18.94
N SER A 193 -17.71 -21.12 -18.28
CA SER A 193 -18.41 -20.31 -17.27
C SER A 193 -19.31 -19.22 -17.84
N LEU A 194 -19.22 -18.94 -19.15
CA LEU A 194 -20.02 -17.91 -19.79
C LEU A 194 -21.48 -18.38 -19.98
N PRO A 195 -22.46 -17.59 -19.51
CA PRO A 195 -23.87 -17.85 -19.76
C PRO A 195 -24.26 -17.51 -21.20
N HIS A 196 -25.42 -18.00 -21.62
CA HIS A 196 -26.10 -17.44 -22.77
C HIS A 196 -26.59 -16.03 -22.45
N ALA A 197 -26.63 -15.15 -23.45
CA ALA A 197 -27.17 -13.80 -23.30
C ALA A 197 -27.93 -13.41 -24.56
N ASP A 198 -29.06 -12.71 -24.44
CA ASP A 198 -29.83 -12.26 -25.61
C ASP A 198 -29.05 -11.21 -26.42
N ILE A 199 -28.37 -10.31 -25.70
CA ILE A 199 -27.55 -9.25 -26.28
C ILE A 199 -26.14 -9.33 -25.70
N MET A 200 -25.14 -9.24 -26.56
CA MET A 200 -23.73 -9.18 -26.16
C MET A 200 -23.09 -7.90 -26.68
N ILE A 201 -22.54 -7.09 -25.78
CA ILE A 201 -21.65 -5.97 -26.11
C ILE A 201 -20.22 -6.46 -25.94
N CYS A 202 -19.47 -6.57 -27.05
CA CYS A 202 -18.15 -7.17 -27.11
C CYS A 202 -17.09 -6.17 -27.58
N GLU A 203 -15.92 -6.17 -26.94
CA GLU A 203 -14.76 -5.46 -27.50
C GLU A 203 -14.34 -6.02 -28.87
N GLY A 204 -13.68 -5.19 -29.67
CA GLY A 204 -13.22 -5.52 -31.01
C GLY A 204 -11.78 -5.11 -31.30
N THR A 205 -10.97 -4.88 -30.26
CA THR A 205 -9.61 -4.31 -30.35
C THR A 205 -8.72 -5.00 -31.40
N TYR A 206 -8.75 -6.34 -31.45
CA TYR A 206 -7.96 -7.14 -32.40
C TYR A 206 -8.85 -7.93 -33.38
N GLY A 207 -10.03 -7.41 -33.73
CA GLY A 207 -11.00 -8.07 -34.59
C GLY A 207 -10.48 -8.46 -35.99
N ASN A 208 -9.51 -7.72 -36.52
CA ASN A 208 -8.85 -7.95 -37.81
C ASN A 208 -7.54 -8.76 -37.72
N ARG A 209 -7.13 -9.23 -36.54
CA ARG A 209 -5.82 -9.86 -36.32
C ARG A 209 -5.95 -11.16 -35.54
N ASN A 210 -4.98 -12.05 -35.75
CA ASN A 210 -4.79 -13.25 -34.93
C ASN A 210 -3.45 -13.15 -34.20
N HIS A 211 -3.40 -13.58 -32.95
CA HIS A 211 -2.18 -13.63 -32.18
C HIS A 211 -1.28 -14.79 -32.65
N SER A 212 0.03 -14.55 -32.60
CA SER A 212 1.02 -15.62 -32.71
C SER A 212 0.92 -16.55 -31.49
N ASN A 213 1.53 -17.72 -31.59
CA ASN A 213 1.60 -18.62 -30.43
C ASN A 213 2.31 -17.93 -29.27
N ARG A 214 1.59 -17.70 -28.16
CA ARG A 214 2.11 -16.97 -26.99
C ARG A 214 3.43 -17.52 -26.45
N ARG A 215 3.57 -18.85 -26.34
CA ARG A 215 4.81 -19.46 -25.83
C ARG A 215 6.00 -19.20 -26.77
N LYS A 216 5.76 -19.25 -28.08
CA LYS A 216 6.78 -18.91 -29.08
C LYS A 216 7.18 -17.43 -28.95
N GLU A 217 6.21 -16.53 -28.84
CA GLU A 217 6.45 -15.10 -28.69
C GLU A 217 7.25 -14.78 -27.41
N GLU A 218 6.88 -15.38 -26.28
CA GLU A 218 7.61 -15.24 -25.01
C GLU A 218 9.06 -15.72 -25.14
N ARG A 219 9.29 -16.81 -25.88
CA ARG A 219 10.62 -17.35 -26.13
C ARG A 219 11.44 -16.41 -27.01
N THR A 220 10.88 -15.92 -28.12
CA THR A 220 11.56 -14.99 -29.03
C THR A 220 11.92 -13.68 -28.29
N PHE A 221 11.02 -13.18 -27.44
CA PHE A 221 11.31 -12.04 -26.56
C PHE A 221 12.49 -12.33 -25.62
N ALA A 222 12.47 -13.49 -24.94
CA ALA A 222 13.55 -13.87 -24.02
C ALA A 222 14.90 -14.08 -24.72
N GLU A 223 14.90 -14.63 -25.93
CA GLU A 223 16.09 -14.79 -26.79
C GLU A 223 16.66 -13.43 -27.22
N ALA A 224 15.81 -12.45 -27.56
CA ALA A 224 16.28 -11.10 -27.88
C ALA A 224 16.87 -10.37 -26.66
N VAL A 225 16.27 -10.55 -25.49
CA VAL A 225 16.83 -10.09 -24.21
C VAL A 225 18.21 -10.72 -24.00
N GLN A 226 18.32 -12.04 -24.10
CA GLN A 226 19.58 -12.76 -23.93
C GLN A 226 20.66 -12.27 -24.92
N GLN A 227 20.34 -12.16 -26.21
CA GLN A 227 21.28 -11.69 -27.23
C GLN A 227 21.79 -10.27 -26.98
N THR A 228 20.94 -9.39 -26.45
CA THR A 228 21.34 -8.03 -26.08
C THR A 228 22.30 -8.05 -24.89
N LEU A 229 22.00 -8.85 -23.88
CA LEU A 229 22.84 -8.98 -22.68
C LEU A 229 24.20 -9.65 -22.98
N MET A 230 24.26 -10.64 -23.88
CA MET A 230 25.53 -11.27 -24.29
C MET A 230 26.48 -10.31 -25.00
N ARG A 231 25.95 -9.20 -25.57
CA ARG A 231 26.75 -8.11 -26.14
C ARG A 231 27.06 -7.00 -25.13
N ASN A 232 26.89 -7.29 -23.84
CA ASN A 232 27.08 -6.35 -22.73
C ASN A 232 26.20 -5.09 -22.86
N GLY A 233 25.03 -5.23 -23.49
CA GLY A 233 24.06 -4.16 -23.72
C GLY A 233 23.00 -4.07 -22.62
N ARG A 234 22.26 -2.96 -22.64
CA ARG A 234 21.07 -2.71 -21.80
C ARG A 234 19.81 -3.01 -22.59
N VAL A 235 18.79 -3.51 -21.91
CA VAL A 235 17.45 -3.70 -22.45
C VAL A 235 16.49 -2.75 -21.75
N LEU A 236 15.73 -1.98 -22.52
CA LEU A 236 14.53 -1.30 -22.00
C LEU A 236 13.29 -1.96 -22.59
N CYS A 237 12.36 -2.30 -21.71
CA CYS A 237 11.02 -2.77 -22.00
C CYS A 237 10.02 -1.69 -21.56
N PRO A 238 9.65 -0.75 -22.45
CA PRO A 238 8.53 0.15 -22.17
C PRO A 238 7.25 -0.68 -22.03
N ALA A 239 6.52 -0.48 -20.95
CA ALA A 239 5.32 -1.26 -20.66
C ALA A 239 4.22 -0.38 -20.06
N PHE A 240 2.97 -0.70 -20.40
CA PHE A 240 1.82 -0.22 -19.64
C PHE A 240 1.95 -0.70 -18.19
N ALA A 241 1.67 0.20 -17.25
CA ALA A 241 1.94 -0.05 -15.84
C ALA A 241 1.10 -1.20 -15.27
N VAL A 242 -0.11 -1.38 -15.79
CA VAL A 242 -1.09 -2.41 -15.45
C VAL A 242 -1.14 -3.47 -16.54
N GLY A 243 -1.22 -4.75 -16.15
CA GLY A 243 -1.17 -5.91 -17.04
C GLY A 243 0.22 -6.20 -17.60
N ARG A 244 0.65 -5.39 -18.59
CA ARG A 244 1.82 -5.72 -19.42
C ARG A 244 3.12 -5.81 -18.62
N ALA A 245 3.40 -4.86 -17.74
CA ALA A 245 4.65 -4.87 -17.00
C ALA A 245 4.77 -6.10 -16.09
N GLN A 246 3.67 -6.52 -15.46
CA GLN A 246 3.60 -7.71 -14.60
C GLN A 246 3.89 -8.98 -15.40
N GLU A 247 3.31 -9.09 -16.60
CA GLU A 247 3.60 -10.20 -17.53
C GLU A 247 5.08 -10.30 -17.87
N ILE A 248 5.71 -9.19 -18.27
CA ILE A 248 7.13 -9.17 -18.64
C ILE A 248 7.99 -9.64 -17.47
N VAL A 249 7.72 -9.18 -16.25
CA VAL A 249 8.47 -9.60 -15.06
C VAL A 249 8.40 -11.11 -14.87
N LEU A 250 7.20 -11.70 -14.98
CA LEU A 250 7.02 -13.15 -14.80
C LEU A 250 7.64 -13.96 -15.94
N ILE A 251 7.60 -13.48 -17.18
CA ILE A 251 8.28 -14.09 -18.33
C ILE A 251 9.79 -14.11 -18.09
N LEU A 252 10.39 -12.96 -17.77
CA LEU A 252 11.82 -12.85 -17.50
C LEU A 252 12.25 -13.72 -16.32
N LYS A 253 11.42 -13.76 -15.26
CA LYS A 253 11.62 -14.63 -14.09
C LYS A 253 11.64 -16.10 -14.48
N SER A 254 10.67 -16.55 -15.27
CA SER A 254 10.60 -17.93 -15.78
C SER A 254 11.84 -18.30 -16.61
N TYR A 255 12.23 -17.45 -17.57
CA TYR A 255 13.37 -17.75 -18.43
C TYR A 255 14.73 -17.61 -17.73
N ARG A 256 14.83 -16.77 -16.69
CA ARG A 256 15.97 -16.75 -15.78
C ARG A 256 16.09 -18.04 -14.98
N SER A 257 14.98 -18.53 -14.42
CA SER A 257 14.97 -19.82 -13.71
C SER A 257 15.31 -21.00 -14.61
N SER A 258 15.02 -20.92 -15.92
CA SER A 258 15.43 -21.94 -16.90
C SER A 258 16.89 -21.84 -17.36
N GLY A 259 17.62 -20.78 -16.96
CA GLY A 259 19.01 -20.54 -17.36
C GLY A 259 19.20 -19.80 -18.70
N LEU A 260 18.13 -19.50 -19.43
CA LEU A 260 18.22 -18.77 -20.71
C LEU A 260 18.68 -17.32 -20.51
N ILE A 261 18.07 -16.61 -19.56
CA ILE A 261 18.41 -15.22 -19.28
C ILE A 261 19.46 -15.15 -18.17
N PRO A 262 20.64 -14.53 -18.42
CA PRO A 262 21.68 -14.41 -17.41
C PRO A 262 21.22 -13.57 -16.20
N PRO A 263 21.85 -13.73 -15.02
CA PRO A 263 21.47 -13.07 -13.78
C PRO A 263 21.90 -11.59 -13.71
N VAL A 264 21.52 -10.80 -14.72
CA VAL A 264 21.70 -9.35 -14.72
C VAL A 264 20.59 -8.64 -13.91
N PRO A 265 20.85 -7.45 -13.35
CA PRO A 265 19.81 -6.69 -12.65
C PRO A 265 18.59 -6.39 -13.55
N ILE A 266 17.39 -6.66 -13.03
CA ILE A 266 16.11 -6.22 -13.60
C ILE A 266 15.58 -5.07 -12.73
N TYR A 267 15.31 -3.93 -13.33
CA TYR A 267 14.83 -2.72 -12.66
C TYR A 267 13.40 -2.40 -13.05
N LEU A 268 12.51 -2.27 -12.05
CA LEU A 268 11.12 -1.85 -12.22
C LEU A 268 11.02 -0.37 -11.85
N ASP A 269 10.57 0.47 -12.78
CA ASP A 269 10.47 1.91 -12.54
C ASP A 269 9.15 2.52 -13.05
N GLY A 270 8.83 3.73 -12.59
CA GLY A 270 7.56 4.39 -12.83
C GLY A 270 6.44 3.77 -12.00
N MET A 271 5.23 3.78 -12.55
CA MET A 271 4.03 3.20 -11.94
C MET A 271 4.10 1.68 -11.82
N VAL A 272 4.93 1.02 -12.62
CA VAL A 272 5.14 -0.45 -12.59
C VAL A 272 5.37 -0.94 -11.16
N ARG A 273 6.13 -0.18 -10.35
CA ARG A 273 6.43 -0.53 -8.95
C ARG A 273 5.16 -0.64 -8.09
N SER A 274 4.32 0.40 -8.12
CA SER A 274 3.10 0.46 -7.32
C SER A 274 2.08 -0.59 -7.77
N VAL A 275 1.96 -0.81 -9.08
CA VAL A 275 1.04 -1.80 -9.63
C VAL A 275 1.50 -3.23 -9.32
N CYS A 276 2.79 -3.53 -9.44
CA CYS A 276 3.32 -4.83 -9.02
C CYS A 276 3.05 -5.11 -7.54
N LEU A 277 3.13 -4.08 -6.69
CA LEU A 277 2.77 -4.21 -5.28
C LEU A 277 1.27 -4.51 -5.12
N ALA A 278 0.39 -3.79 -5.83
CA ALA A 278 -1.05 -4.06 -5.83
C ALA A 278 -1.39 -5.49 -6.25
N TYR A 279 -0.81 -5.99 -7.35
CA TYR A 279 -0.98 -7.38 -7.78
C TYR A 279 -0.53 -8.37 -6.70
N GLN A 280 0.57 -8.09 -5.99
CA GLN A 280 1.06 -8.97 -4.94
C GLN A 280 0.12 -9.03 -3.72
N HIS A 281 -0.65 -7.97 -3.45
CA HIS A 281 -1.62 -7.96 -2.36
C HIS A 281 -2.97 -8.58 -2.74
N GLN A 282 -3.33 -8.57 -4.02
CA GLN A 282 -4.57 -9.15 -4.54
C GLN A 282 -4.38 -10.59 -5.04
N ILE A 283 -3.87 -11.46 -4.17
CA ILE A 283 -3.47 -12.83 -4.53
C ILE A 283 -4.65 -13.64 -5.07
N HIS A 284 -5.87 -13.40 -4.57
CA HIS A 284 -7.05 -14.20 -4.89
C HIS A 284 -7.48 -14.11 -6.36
N ASP A 285 -7.15 -13.00 -7.04
CA ASP A 285 -7.47 -12.75 -8.45
C ASP A 285 -6.31 -13.11 -9.41
N LEU A 286 -5.16 -13.53 -8.89
CA LEU A 286 -4.03 -13.97 -9.70
C LEU A 286 -4.27 -15.36 -10.30
N HIS A 287 -3.53 -15.69 -11.35
CA HIS A 287 -3.52 -17.01 -11.95
C HIS A 287 -3.30 -18.11 -10.88
N PRO A 288 -4.05 -19.22 -10.85
CA PRO A 288 -3.94 -20.26 -9.83
C PRO A 288 -2.51 -20.80 -9.60
N ASN A 289 -1.74 -21.00 -10.67
CA ASN A 289 -0.31 -21.33 -10.59
C ASN A 289 0.53 -20.29 -9.83
N VAL A 290 0.26 -19.00 -10.00
CA VAL A 290 0.93 -17.93 -9.25
C VAL A 290 0.47 -17.93 -7.79
N GLN A 291 -0.82 -18.14 -7.54
CA GLN A 291 -1.31 -18.29 -6.16
C GLN A 291 -0.61 -19.45 -5.45
N ARG A 292 -0.48 -20.60 -6.11
CA ARG A 292 0.27 -21.77 -5.61
C ARG A 292 1.74 -21.44 -5.42
N TYR A 293 2.37 -20.74 -6.36
CA TYR A 293 3.75 -20.29 -6.25
C TYR A 293 3.96 -19.42 -5.01
N ILE A 294 3.10 -18.42 -4.77
CA ILE A 294 3.18 -17.55 -3.59
C ILE A 294 2.98 -18.37 -2.31
N LYS A 295 1.97 -19.26 -2.28
CA LYS A 295 1.68 -20.13 -1.13
C LYS A 295 2.84 -21.09 -0.81
N ASN A 296 3.47 -21.68 -1.84
CA ASN A 296 4.45 -22.76 -1.72
C ASN A 296 5.91 -22.28 -1.73
N ALA A 297 6.31 -21.52 -2.75
CA ALA A 297 7.70 -21.09 -2.94
C ALA A 297 8.07 -19.96 -1.99
N ARG A 298 7.07 -19.19 -1.56
CA ARG A 298 7.23 -18.14 -0.58
C ARG A 298 8.32 -17.15 -0.90
N ARG A 299 8.21 -16.68 -2.14
CA ARG A 299 9.10 -15.71 -2.74
C ARG A 299 8.29 -14.50 -3.14
N PRO A 300 8.96 -13.34 -3.18
CA PRO A 300 8.35 -12.13 -3.70
C PRO A 300 7.92 -12.37 -5.14
N LEU A 301 6.77 -11.87 -5.56
CA LEU A 301 6.28 -12.17 -6.91
C LEU A 301 7.09 -11.37 -7.95
N PHE A 302 7.15 -10.05 -7.78
CA PHE A 302 7.72 -9.13 -8.76
C PHE A 302 9.06 -8.52 -8.35
N VAL A 303 9.24 -8.16 -7.07
CA VAL A 303 10.51 -7.62 -6.55
C VAL A 303 11.23 -8.74 -5.81
N ASP A 304 11.96 -9.56 -6.57
CA ASP A 304 12.65 -10.76 -6.10
C ASP A 304 14.18 -10.54 -6.11
N PRO A 305 14.80 -10.17 -4.96
CA PRO A 305 16.21 -9.86 -4.90
C PRO A 305 17.12 -11.08 -5.11
N ASP A 306 16.65 -12.29 -4.79
CA ASP A 306 17.38 -13.54 -5.06
C ASP A 306 17.51 -13.78 -6.58
N LEU A 307 16.59 -13.22 -7.35
CA LEU A 307 16.63 -13.19 -8.81
C LEU A 307 17.06 -11.82 -9.34
N HIS A 308 17.70 -10.97 -8.54
CA HIS A 308 18.18 -9.65 -8.96
C HIS A 308 17.10 -8.75 -9.59
N ILE A 309 15.88 -8.76 -9.06
CA ILE A 309 14.79 -7.88 -9.51
C ILE A 309 14.52 -6.81 -8.45
N PHE A 310 14.60 -5.54 -8.85
CA PHE A 310 14.61 -4.40 -7.94
C PHE A 310 13.61 -3.32 -8.36
N ALA A 311 12.92 -2.71 -7.40
CA ALA A 311 12.15 -1.49 -7.62
C ALA A 311 13.08 -0.26 -7.54
N VAL A 312 13.11 0.56 -8.58
CA VAL A 312 13.96 1.76 -8.67
C VAL A 312 13.41 2.85 -7.78
N ARG A 313 14.24 3.52 -6.96
CA ARG A 313 13.82 4.75 -6.24
C ARG A 313 14.05 5.99 -7.10
N SER A 314 13.27 7.05 -6.89
CA SER A 314 13.38 8.28 -7.69
C SER A 314 14.80 8.87 -7.70
N GLN A 315 15.53 8.78 -6.58
CA GLN A 315 16.90 9.26 -6.45
C GLN A 315 17.93 8.38 -7.19
N GLU A 316 17.62 7.09 -7.39
CA GLU A 316 18.51 6.12 -8.06
C GLU A 316 18.38 6.19 -9.59
N ARG A 317 17.27 6.77 -10.11
CA ARG A 317 16.97 6.85 -11.54
C ARG A 317 18.07 7.54 -12.34
N ALA A 318 18.56 8.69 -11.89
CA ALA A 318 19.58 9.45 -12.61
C ALA A 318 20.88 8.63 -12.78
N ALA A 319 21.30 7.94 -11.71
CA ALA A 319 22.46 7.05 -11.75
C ALA A 319 22.23 5.85 -12.69
N LEU A 320 21.03 5.26 -12.68
CA LEU A 320 20.69 4.15 -13.57
C LEU A 320 20.62 4.57 -15.04
N ILE A 321 20.14 5.78 -15.33
CA ILE A 321 20.15 6.36 -16.68
C ILE A 321 21.59 6.52 -17.17
N ALA A 322 22.47 7.08 -16.33
CA ALA A 322 23.88 7.30 -16.66
C ALA A 322 24.70 6.00 -16.74
N SER A 323 24.29 4.95 -16.03
CA SER A 323 25.00 3.67 -15.99
C SER A 323 25.10 3.03 -17.37
N LYS A 324 26.28 2.51 -17.70
CA LYS A 324 26.51 1.75 -18.93
C LYS A 324 26.50 0.22 -18.74
N GLN A 325 26.30 -0.23 -17.50
CA GLN A 325 26.32 -1.66 -17.15
C GLN A 325 25.11 -2.40 -17.74
N PRO A 326 25.25 -3.69 -18.10
CA PRO A 326 24.13 -4.50 -18.56
C PRO A 326 23.02 -4.57 -17.52
N ALA A 327 21.80 -4.26 -17.94
CA ALA A 327 20.61 -4.32 -17.10
C ALA A 327 19.37 -4.45 -17.98
N ILE A 328 18.30 -4.99 -17.41
CA ILE A 328 16.97 -4.96 -17.99
C ILE A 328 16.15 -3.92 -17.22
N ILE A 329 15.50 -3.00 -17.91
CA ILE A 329 14.68 -1.94 -17.31
C ILE A 329 13.27 -2.09 -17.82
N ILE A 330 12.30 -2.23 -16.92
CA ILE A 330 10.87 -2.27 -17.23
C ILE A 330 10.25 -1.01 -16.65
N SER A 331 9.74 -0.14 -17.52
CA SER A 331 9.30 1.19 -17.09
C SER A 331 8.07 1.67 -17.86
N SER A 332 7.22 2.43 -17.16
CA SER A 332 6.07 3.12 -17.75
C SER A 332 6.47 4.51 -18.29
N SER A 333 5.83 5.02 -19.34
CA SER A 333 4.69 4.48 -20.08
C SER A 333 5.05 3.49 -21.22
N GLY A 334 4.09 2.68 -21.64
CA GLY A 334 4.27 1.64 -22.67
C GLY A 334 4.44 2.14 -24.10
N MET A 335 3.98 3.35 -24.39
CA MET A 335 4.08 3.99 -25.72
C MET A 335 5.13 5.09 -25.78
N LEU A 336 5.90 5.27 -24.69
CA LEU A 336 6.91 6.32 -24.55
C LEU A 336 6.35 7.76 -24.63
N SER A 337 5.04 7.95 -24.44
CA SER A 337 4.40 9.28 -24.46
C SER A 337 4.75 10.14 -23.24
N GLY A 338 5.08 9.50 -22.11
CA GLY A 338 5.43 10.18 -20.87
C GLY A 338 5.97 9.25 -19.78
N GLY A 339 6.29 9.82 -18.62
CA GLY A 339 6.80 9.09 -17.46
C GLY A 339 8.31 8.84 -17.48
N ALA A 340 8.74 7.71 -16.93
CA ALA A 340 10.16 7.39 -16.76
C ALA A 340 10.76 6.67 -17.98
N SER A 341 9.98 5.91 -18.73
CA SER A 341 10.46 5.16 -19.91
C SER A 341 11.08 6.03 -21.01
N PRO A 342 10.58 7.25 -21.35
CA PRO A 342 11.21 8.08 -22.37
C PRO A 342 12.61 8.56 -21.94
N LEU A 343 12.81 8.79 -20.64
CA LEU A 343 14.11 9.21 -20.09
C LEU A 343 15.18 8.12 -20.28
N TYR A 344 14.80 6.85 -20.05
CA TYR A 344 15.69 5.72 -20.34
C TYR A 344 15.91 5.57 -21.86
N ALA A 345 14.83 5.66 -22.64
CA ALA A 345 14.88 5.48 -24.09
C ALA A 345 15.83 6.49 -24.77
N ALA A 346 15.83 7.76 -24.35
CA ALA A 346 16.72 8.79 -24.89
C ALA A 346 18.23 8.50 -24.71
N THR A 347 18.60 7.65 -23.75
CA THR A 347 20.00 7.22 -23.54
C THR A 347 20.31 5.88 -24.20
N ILE A 348 19.39 4.92 -24.08
CA ILE A 348 19.51 3.57 -24.64
C ILE A 348 19.48 3.60 -26.17
N ALA A 349 18.65 4.46 -26.76
CA ALA A 349 18.55 4.61 -28.21
C ALA A 349 19.89 4.94 -28.89
N LYS A 350 20.81 5.61 -28.19
CA LYS A 350 22.09 6.10 -28.73
C LYS A 350 23.19 5.03 -28.81
N ARG A 351 22.94 3.81 -28.32
CA ARG A 351 23.97 2.77 -28.18
C ARG A 351 23.62 1.52 -28.98
N GLU A 352 24.51 1.13 -29.88
CA GLU A 352 24.26 0.01 -30.80
C GLU A 352 24.10 -1.35 -30.10
N GLN A 353 24.80 -1.55 -28.97
CA GLN A 353 24.70 -2.79 -28.19
C GLN A 353 23.40 -2.92 -27.40
N ASP A 354 22.67 -1.82 -27.20
CA ASP A 354 21.47 -1.79 -26.38
C ASP A 354 20.23 -2.15 -27.23
N ALA A 355 19.08 -2.36 -26.58
CA ALA A 355 17.82 -2.63 -27.26
C ALA A 355 16.60 -2.00 -26.57
N LEU A 356 15.65 -1.56 -27.40
CA LEU A 356 14.30 -1.15 -27.05
C LEU A 356 13.33 -2.25 -27.49
N LEU A 357 12.74 -2.96 -26.53
CA LEU A 357 11.83 -4.08 -26.79
C LEU A 357 10.40 -3.68 -26.39
N LEU A 358 9.59 -3.29 -27.36
CA LEU A 358 8.20 -2.89 -27.19
C LEU A 358 7.31 -4.12 -27.12
N THR A 359 6.35 -4.13 -26.20
CA THR A 359 5.56 -5.35 -25.90
C THR A 359 4.05 -5.09 -25.87
N GLY A 360 3.63 -3.83 -26.03
CA GLY A 360 2.24 -3.41 -26.02
C GLY A 360 1.78 -2.86 -27.38
N TYR A 361 0.50 -2.51 -27.45
CA TYR A 361 -0.02 -1.66 -28.53
C TYR A 361 0.78 -0.34 -28.59
N GLN A 362 0.95 0.18 -29.80
CA GLN A 362 1.61 1.46 -30.06
C GLN A 362 0.68 2.20 -31.00
N ASP A 363 0.16 3.33 -30.54
CA ASP A 363 -0.61 4.24 -31.40
C ASP A 363 0.30 4.80 -32.49
N GLU A 364 -0.19 5.01 -33.71
CA GLU A 364 0.62 5.45 -34.86
C GLU A 364 1.34 6.78 -34.60
N GLU A 365 0.73 7.66 -33.82
CA GLU A 365 1.27 8.97 -33.45
C GLU A 365 2.23 8.90 -32.25
N SER A 366 2.35 7.73 -31.60
CA SER A 366 3.16 7.59 -30.39
C SER A 366 4.67 7.60 -30.68
N PRO A 367 5.51 8.08 -29.74
CA PRO A 367 6.97 8.01 -29.89
C PRO A 367 7.50 6.59 -30.07
N GLY A 368 6.85 5.59 -29.47
CA GLY A 368 7.22 4.19 -29.67
C GLY A 368 6.90 3.66 -31.08
N ALA A 369 5.81 4.10 -31.72
CA ALA A 369 5.57 3.80 -33.13
C ALA A 369 6.59 4.49 -34.04
N ALA A 370 6.93 5.75 -33.77
CA ALA A 370 7.98 6.46 -34.51
C ALA A 370 9.33 5.72 -34.44
N LEU A 371 9.70 5.20 -33.26
CA LEU A 371 10.91 4.40 -33.06
C LEU A 371 10.91 3.07 -33.83
N LEU A 372 9.75 2.43 -34.00
CA LEU A 372 9.65 1.18 -34.76
C LEU A 372 9.85 1.38 -36.26
N HIS A 373 9.38 2.51 -36.80
CA HIS A 373 9.50 2.85 -38.22
C HIS A 373 10.82 3.53 -38.56
N ALA A 374 11.53 4.06 -37.55
CA ALA A 374 12.80 4.72 -37.74
C ALA A 374 13.91 3.75 -38.17
N ARG A 375 14.73 4.20 -39.12
CA ARG A 375 15.96 3.48 -39.51
C ARG A 375 17.09 3.83 -38.55
N ARG A 376 17.96 2.86 -38.27
CA ARG A 376 19.21 3.15 -37.54
C ARG A 376 20.04 4.22 -38.29
N GLY A 377 20.71 5.07 -37.53
CA GLY A 377 21.44 6.26 -38.00
C GLY A 377 20.58 7.51 -38.20
N HIS A 378 19.24 7.41 -38.14
CA HIS A 378 18.36 8.56 -38.36
C HIS A 378 17.98 9.24 -37.02
N PRO A 379 17.72 10.56 -37.05
CA PRO A 379 17.21 11.27 -35.88
C PRO A 379 15.77 10.84 -35.58
N VAL A 380 15.48 10.63 -34.30
CA VAL A 380 14.14 10.34 -33.78
C VAL A 380 13.89 11.21 -32.56
N GLN A 381 12.67 11.73 -32.43
CA GLN A 381 12.26 12.50 -31.26
C GLN A 381 11.82 11.55 -30.14
N ILE A 382 12.42 11.71 -28.96
CA ILE A 382 12.04 10.99 -27.73
C ILE A 382 11.89 12.01 -26.61
N GLY A 383 10.65 12.29 -26.21
CA GLY A 383 10.35 13.40 -25.29
C GLY A 383 10.83 14.73 -25.89
N SER A 384 11.61 15.50 -25.12
CA SER A 384 12.20 16.76 -25.58
C SER A 384 13.53 16.61 -26.32
N GLN A 385 14.04 15.39 -26.51
CA GLN A 385 15.35 15.15 -27.13
C GLN A 385 15.23 14.53 -28.52
N THR A 386 15.96 15.11 -29.48
CA THR A 386 16.25 14.44 -30.75
C THR A 386 17.49 13.58 -30.59
N VAL A 387 17.39 12.28 -30.90
CA VAL A 387 18.49 11.32 -30.74
C VAL A 387 18.76 10.60 -32.06
N GLN A 388 20.03 10.36 -32.40
CA GLN A 388 20.34 9.44 -33.50
C GLN A 388 20.15 8.00 -33.01
N LEU A 389 19.24 7.27 -33.65
CA LEU A 389 18.91 5.90 -33.27
C LEU A 389 20.04 4.95 -33.69
N ALA A 390 20.74 4.36 -32.73
CA ALA A 390 21.78 3.35 -32.97
C ALA A 390 21.35 1.94 -32.54
N CYS A 391 20.50 1.84 -31.52
CA CYS A 391 20.13 0.57 -30.90
C CYS A 391 19.13 -0.26 -31.75
N LYS A 392 18.89 -1.51 -31.34
CA LYS A 392 17.82 -2.33 -31.91
C LYS A 392 16.46 -1.93 -31.33
N VAL A 393 15.46 -1.75 -32.18
CA VAL A 393 14.05 -1.57 -31.76
C VAL A 393 13.24 -2.74 -32.31
N GLU A 394 12.53 -3.45 -31.44
CA GLU A 394 11.68 -4.57 -31.83
C GLU A 394 10.35 -4.55 -31.09
N LYS A 395 9.33 -5.14 -31.71
CA LYS A 395 7.99 -5.31 -31.12
C LYS A 395 7.68 -6.79 -30.94
N TYR A 396 7.12 -7.12 -29.79
CA TYR A 396 6.65 -8.46 -29.42
C TYR A 396 5.16 -8.43 -29.09
N ASN A 397 4.40 -9.37 -29.64
CA ASN A 397 2.96 -9.41 -29.46
C ASN A 397 2.55 -10.18 -28.20
N LEU A 398 2.69 -9.52 -27.05
CA LEU A 398 2.26 -10.09 -25.77
C LEU A 398 0.85 -9.65 -25.36
N ALA A 399 0.00 -9.16 -26.28
CA ALA A 399 -1.33 -8.58 -26.00
C ALA A 399 -2.13 -9.28 -24.87
N GLY A 400 -2.78 -8.45 -24.04
CA GLY A 400 -3.69 -8.91 -22.98
C GLY A 400 -5.15 -8.92 -23.44
N HIS A 401 -5.42 -8.82 -24.74
CA HIS A 401 -6.75 -8.85 -25.33
C HIS A 401 -6.96 -10.13 -26.12
N ALA A 402 -8.22 -10.47 -26.38
CA ALA A 402 -8.60 -11.54 -27.28
C ALA A 402 -8.35 -11.14 -28.74
N ASP A 403 -7.80 -12.05 -29.54
CA ASP A 403 -7.74 -11.88 -30.99
C ASP A 403 -9.08 -12.21 -31.66
N SER A 404 -9.16 -12.02 -32.98
CA SER A 404 -10.34 -12.35 -33.78
C SER A 404 -10.84 -13.78 -33.52
N LYS A 405 -9.95 -14.78 -33.48
CA LYS A 405 -10.34 -16.18 -33.26
C LYS A 405 -10.93 -16.39 -31.87
N GLN A 406 -10.34 -15.79 -30.86
CA GLN A 406 -10.76 -15.87 -29.47
C GLN A 406 -12.07 -15.14 -29.24
N ILE A 407 -12.25 -13.95 -29.80
CA ILE A 407 -13.54 -13.24 -29.80
C ILE A 407 -14.62 -14.13 -30.41
N SER A 408 -14.36 -14.78 -31.55
CA SER A 408 -15.32 -15.74 -32.13
C SER A 408 -15.63 -16.93 -31.24
N GLN A 409 -14.67 -17.44 -30.46
CA GLN A 409 -14.95 -18.50 -29.49
C GLN A 409 -15.89 -18.03 -28.38
N VAL A 410 -15.67 -16.81 -27.88
CA VAL A 410 -16.53 -16.18 -26.86
C VAL A 410 -17.95 -15.96 -27.41
N VAL A 411 -18.08 -15.31 -28.57
CA VAL A 411 -19.39 -15.06 -29.21
C VAL A 411 -20.12 -16.36 -29.50
N THR A 412 -19.43 -17.39 -30.02
CA THR A 412 -20.04 -18.70 -30.27
C THR A 412 -20.53 -19.36 -28.99
N LYS A 413 -19.78 -19.22 -27.90
CA LYS A 413 -20.13 -19.80 -26.60
C LYS A 413 -21.31 -19.09 -25.93
N VAL A 414 -21.35 -17.76 -25.99
CA VAL A 414 -22.47 -16.96 -25.48
C VAL A 414 -23.71 -17.17 -26.36
N ALA A 415 -23.52 -17.35 -27.67
CA ALA A 415 -24.57 -17.52 -28.68
C ALA A 415 -25.68 -16.45 -28.57
N PRO A 416 -25.32 -15.15 -28.66
CA PRO A 416 -26.30 -14.09 -28.52
C PRO A 416 -27.26 -14.02 -29.71
N HIS A 417 -28.41 -13.37 -29.53
CA HIS A 417 -29.31 -13.02 -30.63
C HIS A 417 -28.85 -11.75 -31.34
N VAL A 418 -28.25 -10.81 -30.59
CA VAL A 418 -27.65 -9.58 -31.12
C VAL A 418 -26.23 -9.43 -30.57
N LEU A 419 -25.29 -9.21 -31.47
CA LEU A 419 -23.91 -8.83 -31.13
C LEU A 419 -23.69 -7.36 -31.42
N ILE A 420 -23.27 -6.61 -30.42
CA ILE A 420 -22.89 -5.21 -30.54
C ILE A 420 -21.36 -5.14 -30.39
N LEU A 421 -20.68 -4.62 -31.39
CA LEU A 421 -19.23 -4.53 -31.41
C LEU A 421 -18.78 -3.10 -31.05
N VAL A 422 -17.99 -2.99 -29.99
CA VAL A 422 -17.45 -1.72 -29.46
C VAL A 422 -15.95 -1.85 -29.24
N HIS A 423 -15.30 -0.79 -28.75
CA HIS A 423 -13.90 -0.77 -28.34
C HIS A 423 -12.96 -1.39 -29.38
N GLY A 424 -12.85 -0.73 -30.54
CA GLY A 424 -12.05 -1.21 -31.66
C GLY A 424 -12.02 -0.20 -32.80
N ALA A 425 -10.93 -0.24 -33.58
CA ALA A 425 -10.81 0.58 -34.78
C ALA A 425 -11.83 0.11 -35.85
N PRO A 426 -12.32 1.01 -36.72
CA PRO A 426 -13.37 0.67 -37.70
C PRO A 426 -13.06 -0.56 -38.56
N ASP A 427 -11.81 -0.74 -38.97
CA ASP A 427 -11.36 -1.89 -39.76
C ASP A 427 -11.39 -3.22 -38.97
N ALA A 428 -11.07 -3.16 -37.67
CA ALA A 428 -11.16 -4.29 -36.77
C ALA A 428 -12.61 -4.72 -36.51
N LEU A 429 -13.52 -3.76 -36.32
CA LEU A 429 -14.95 -4.04 -36.12
C LEU A 429 -15.60 -4.60 -37.39
N ALA A 430 -15.32 -4.01 -38.55
CA ALA A 430 -15.81 -4.51 -39.84
C ALA A 430 -15.34 -5.95 -40.13
N ALA A 431 -14.11 -6.30 -39.76
CA ALA A 431 -13.60 -7.66 -39.92
C ALA A 431 -14.36 -8.68 -39.05
N LEU A 432 -14.80 -8.30 -37.85
CA LEU A 432 -15.62 -9.16 -36.98
C LEU A 432 -17.05 -9.28 -37.51
N GLU A 433 -17.67 -8.19 -37.95
CA GLU A 433 -19.00 -8.21 -38.57
C GLU A 433 -19.05 -9.19 -39.75
N GLN A 434 -18.07 -9.14 -40.66
CA GLN A 434 -17.97 -10.06 -41.79
C GLN A 434 -17.86 -11.54 -41.38
N ARG A 435 -17.46 -11.82 -40.13
CA ARG A 435 -17.25 -13.16 -39.60
C ARG A 435 -18.50 -13.74 -38.94
N PHE A 436 -19.45 -12.90 -38.53
CA PHE A 436 -20.70 -13.30 -37.89
C PHE A 436 -21.93 -12.97 -38.76
N ARG A 437 -21.89 -13.30 -40.05
CA ARG A 437 -22.95 -12.93 -41.03
C ARG A 437 -24.33 -13.53 -40.72
N ASP A 438 -24.35 -14.67 -40.04
CA ASP A 438 -25.58 -15.36 -39.65
C ASP A 438 -26.19 -14.79 -38.36
N LEU A 439 -25.53 -13.80 -37.75
CA LEU A 439 -25.95 -13.13 -36.54
C LEU A 439 -26.32 -11.68 -36.85
N ARG A 440 -27.27 -11.12 -36.11
CA ARG A 440 -27.50 -9.67 -36.15
C ARG A 440 -26.35 -8.96 -35.43
N VAL A 441 -25.48 -8.31 -36.21
CA VAL A 441 -24.36 -7.52 -35.71
C VAL A 441 -24.70 -6.03 -35.83
N GLU A 442 -24.40 -5.26 -34.79
CA GLU A 442 -24.55 -3.81 -34.76
C GLU A 442 -23.20 -3.17 -34.40
N ILE A 443 -22.77 -2.16 -35.16
CA ILE A 443 -21.57 -1.36 -34.88
C ILE A 443 -22.03 0.07 -34.59
N PRO A 444 -22.21 0.46 -33.31
CA PRO A 444 -22.66 1.81 -32.98
C PRO A 444 -21.56 2.84 -33.24
N VAL A 445 -22.00 4.09 -33.40
CA VAL A 445 -21.17 5.29 -33.33
C VAL A 445 -21.50 6.07 -32.05
N VAL A 446 -20.60 6.94 -31.60
CA VAL A 446 -20.85 7.80 -30.45
C VAL A 446 -22.14 8.61 -30.65
N GLY A 447 -22.99 8.66 -29.62
CA GLY A 447 -24.31 9.29 -29.63
C GLY A 447 -25.44 8.44 -30.18
N SER A 448 -25.14 7.28 -30.77
CA SER A 448 -26.19 6.37 -31.25
C SER A 448 -26.94 5.69 -30.10
N LYS A 449 -28.20 5.37 -30.38
CA LYS A 449 -29.10 4.65 -29.48
C LYS A 449 -29.62 3.40 -30.19
N LEU A 450 -29.52 2.25 -29.53
CA LEU A 450 -30.05 0.98 -30.00
C LEU A 450 -31.16 0.52 -29.05
N THR A 451 -32.31 0.14 -29.59
CA THR A 451 -33.46 -0.34 -28.80
C THR A 451 -33.83 -1.75 -29.23
N PHE A 452 -33.95 -2.65 -28.25
CA PHE A 452 -34.31 -4.04 -28.44
C PHE A 452 -35.57 -4.34 -27.63
N VAL A 453 -36.61 -4.75 -28.33
CA VAL A 453 -37.88 -5.19 -27.75
C VAL A 453 -37.94 -6.70 -27.92
N GLN A 454 -37.87 -7.44 -26.82
CA GLN A 454 -38.18 -8.87 -26.89
C GLN A 454 -39.70 -9.06 -27.04
N PRO A 455 -40.16 -10.02 -27.87
CA PRO A 455 -41.52 -10.52 -27.78
C PRO A 455 -41.68 -11.21 -26.42
N SER A 456 -42.73 -10.83 -25.69
CA SER A 456 -43.03 -11.32 -24.33
C SER A 456 -43.32 -12.82 -24.31
N SER A 457 -42.29 -13.67 -24.20
CA SER A 457 -42.47 -15.07 -23.79
C SER A 457 -41.18 -15.71 -23.25
N ARG A 458 -41.09 -15.78 -21.91
CA ARG A 458 -40.82 -17.00 -21.11
C ARG A 458 -40.51 -16.57 -19.68
N HIS A 459 -41.53 -16.63 -18.82
CA HIS A 459 -41.34 -16.53 -17.38
C HIS A 459 -40.48 -17.70 -16.90
N PHE A 460 -39.32 -17.38 -16.34
CA PHE A 460 -38.55 -18.32 -15.52
C PHE A 460 -39.15 -18.30 -14.12
N SER A 461 -39.69 -19.42 -13.64
CA SER A 461 -40.15 -19.56 -12.25
C SER A 461 -38.94 -19.78 -11.34
N PRO A 462 -38.70 -18.93 -10.33
CA PRO A 462 -37.60 -19.14 -9.39
C PRO A 462 -37.89 -20.32 -8.46
N SER A 463 -36.91 -21.20 -8.27
CA SER A 463 -36.86 -22.19 -7.19
C SER A 463 -36.54 -21.51 -5.84
N PRO A 464 -36.86 -22.13 -4.69
CA PRO A 464 -36.90 -21.44 -3.41
C PRO A 464 -35.52 -20.98 -2.92
N GLN A 465 -35.48 -19.67 -2.64
CA GLN A 465 -34.58 -18.86 -1.83
C GLN A 465 -33.60 -19.57 -0.88
N GLU A 466 -32.33 -19.18 -0.96
CA GLU A 466 -31.54 -18.82 0.22
C GLU A 466 -31.36 -17.29 0.20
N GLN A 467 -32.20 -16.59 0.98
CA GLN A 467 -32.00 -15.18 1.26
C GLN A 467 -30.83 -15.05 2.25
N ALA A 468 -29.69 -14.53 1.79
CA ALA A 468 -28.66 -14.04 2.70
C ALA A 468 -29.00 -12.60 3.10
N VAL A 469 -29.06 -12.36 4.40
CA VAL A 469 -29.22 -11.04 5.01
C VAL A 469 -28.02 -10.17 4.63
N VAL A 470 -28.29 -9.03 3.99
CA VAL A 470 -27.28 -7.98 3.72
C VAL A 470 -26.90 -7.33 5.05
N PRO A 471 -25.62 -7.29 5.46
CA PRO A 471 -25.20 -6.54 6.63
C PRO A 471 -25.46 -5.05 6.41
N SER A 472 -25.99 -4.38 7.42
CA SER A 472 -26.07 -2.91 7.47
C SER A 472 -24.68 -2.29 7.39
N ALA A 473 -24.62 -1.15 6.69
CA ALA A 473 -23.40 -0.48 6.25
C ALA A 473 -22.62 0.29 7.33
N ASP A 474 -22.38 -0.29 8.50
CA ASP A 474 -21.63 0.36 9.58
C ASP A 474 -20.32 -0.33 10.01
N ASP A 475 -19.94 -1.49 9.46
CA ASP A 475 -18.70 -2.19 9.86
C ASP A 475 -17.77 -2.56 8.68
N ALA A 476 -17.49 -1.59 7.82
CA ALA A 476 -16.43 -1.72 6.82
C ALA A 476 -15.59 -0.44 6.72
N SER A 477 -15.02 -0.02 7.86
CA SER A 477 -14.04 1.06 7.88
C SER A 477 -12.68 0.55 8.37
N SER A 478 -11.64 0.91 7.61
CA SER A 478 -10.21 0.79 7.92
C SER A 478 -9.53 -0.59 7.81
N LEU A 479 -9.47 -1.13 6.59
CA LEU A 479 -8.22 -1.78 6.18
C LEU A 479 -7.22 -0.68 5.78
N ASP A 480 -6.59 -0.07 6.78
CA ASP A 480 -5.43 0.78 6.58
C ASP A 480 -4.29 -0.08 6.03
N MET A 481 -4.09 -0.01 4.71
CA MET A 481 -2.89 -0.50 4.07
C MET A 481 -1.70 0.31 4.61
N PRO A 482 -0.72 -0.32 5.27
CA PRO A 482 0.38 0.41 5.87
C PRO A 482 1.22 1.07 4.78
N VAL A 483 1.37 2.40 4.88
CA VAL A 483 2.43 3.14 4.19
C VAL A 483 3.75 2.68 4.81
N LEU A 484 4.45 1.77 4.11
CA LEU A 484 5.73 1.22 4.53
C LEU A 484 6.81 2.32 4.49
N THR A 485 7.07 2.91 5.66
CA THR A 485 8.19 3.84 5.86
C THR A 485 9.50 3.07 6.03
N ALA A 486 10.58 3.62 5.48
CA ALA A 486 11.90 3.02 5.51
C ALA A 486 12.47 2.96 6.94
N GLN A 487 12.48 1.77 7.55
CA GLN A 487 13.27 1.46 8.74
C GLN A 487 14.43 0.53 8.37
N THR A 488 15.64 0.87 8.81
CA THR A 488 16.89 0.13 8.53
C THR A 488 17.43 -0.65 9.74
N SER A 489 16.66 -0.79 10.82
CA SER A 489 17.06 -1.54 12.03
C SER A 489 16.79 -3.04 11.92
N ALA A 490 17.65 -3.89 12.49
CA ALA A 490 17.47 -5.34 12.51
C ALA A 490 16.17 -5.78 13.23
N PRO A 491 15.38 -6.73 12.71
CA PRO A 491 14.18 -7.23 13.37
C PRO A 491 14.53 -8.01 14.63
N ALA A 492 13.59 -8.02 15.58
CA ALA A 492 13.54 -9.06 16.61
C ALA A 492 12.67 -10.23 16.12
N ILE A 493 12.96 -11.46 16.57
CA ILE A 493 12.19 -12.65 16.16
C ILE A 493 10.70 -12.54 16.47
N ILE A 494 10.33 -11.91 17.59
CA ILE A 494 8.93 -11.68 17.98
C ILE A 494 8.22 -10.72 17.04
N SER A 495 8.95 -9.74 16.47
CA SER A 495 8.39 -8.81 15.48
C SER A 495 8.08 -9.54 14.17
N LEU A 496 8.95 -10.45 13.76
CA LEU A 496 8.69 -11.32 12.60
C LEU A 496 7.51 -12.26 12.86
N TRP A 497 7.38 -12.77 14.09
CA TRP A 497 6.27 -13.65 14.49
C TRP A 497 4.92 -12.94 14.50
N MET A 498 4.81 -11.77 15.13
CA MET A 498 3.58 -10.98 15.13
C MET A 498 3.16 -10.56 13.72
N LEU A 499 4.14 -10.18 12.90
CA LEU A 499 3.93 -9.85 11.50
C LEU A 499 3.42 -11.05 10.69
N ALA A 500 4.04 -12.21 10.89
CA ALA A 500 3.60 -13.48 10.30
C ALA A 500 2.17 -13.83 10.73
N LYS A 501 1.82 -13.67 12.03
CA LYS A 501 0.46 -13.88 12.54
C LYS A 501 -0.54 -12.91 11.91
N LYS A 502 -0.22 -11.62 11.85
CA LYS A 502 -1.10 -10.59 11.28
C LYS A 502 -1.38 -10.82 9.79
N LEU A 503 -0.36 -11.22 9.04
CA LEU A 503 -0.48 -11.37 7.58
C LEU A 503 -0.90 -12.78 7.13
N GLY A 504 -0.92 -13.76 8.04
CA GLY A 504 -1.24 -15.15 7.72
C GLY A 504 -0.81 -16.12 8.82
N PRO A 505 -1.63 -16.35 9.85
CA PRO A 505 -1.26 -17.14 11.03
C PRO A 505 -1.10 -18.64 10.72
N LEU A 506 -1.82 -19.16 9.72
CA LEU A 506 -1.71 -20.54 9.25
C LEU A 506 -0.72 -20.72 8.09
N ARG A 507 -0.18 -19.61 7.58
CA ARG A 507 0.80 -19.61 6.48
C ARG A 507 2.18 -19.78 7.10
N PHE A 508 3.03 -20.66 6.54
CA PHE A 508 4.45 -20.57 6.89
C PHE A 508 5.09 -19.42 6.11
N TRP A 509 6.29 -19.01 6.48
CA TRP A 509 6.95 -17.86 5.88
C TRP A 509 8.39 -18.22 5.54
N SER A 510 8.91 -17.74 4.41
CA SER A 510 10.35 -17.79 4.19
C SER A 510 11.05 -16.64 4.92
N VAL A 511 12.34 -16.77 5.20
CA VAL A 511 13.15 -15.67 5.75
C VAL A 511 13.07 -14.43 4.85
N VAL A 512 13.00 -14.65 3.54
CA VAL A 512 12.89 -13.57 2.55
C VAL A 512 11.56 -12.83 2.67
N GLU A 513 10.45 -13.55 2.79
CA GLU A 513 9.14 -12.92 2.96
C GLU A 513 8.99 -12.20 4.28
N LEU A 514 9.48 -12.78 5.39
CA LEU A 514 9.48 -12.11 6.68
C LEU A 514 10.30 -10.84 6.63
N GLY A 515 11.42 -10.87 5.92
CA GLY A 515 12.23 -9.69 5.70
C GLY A 515 11.55 -8.65 4.83
N GLN A 516 10.87 -9.06 3.76
CA GLN A 516 10.13 -8.12 2.93
C GLN A 516 8.94 -7.51 3.64
N ALA A 517 8.21 -8.31 4.41
CA ALA A 517 7.10 -7.83 5.19
C ALA A 517 7.60 -6.86 6.29
N TYR A 518 8.75 -7.15 6.92
CA TYR A 518 9.27 -6.36 8.03
C TYR A 518 9.96 -5.07 7.58
N TYR A 519 10.86 -5.17 6.61
CA TYR A 519 11.63 -4.04 6.11
C TYR A 519 10.89 -3.27 5.01
N GLY A 520 9.81 -3.80 4.46
CA GLY A 520 9.07 -3.19 3.35
C GLY A 520 9.98 -2.86 2.16
N VAL A 521 9.87 -1.63 1.66
CA VAL A 521 10.72 -1.09 0.58
C VAL A 521 12.22 -0.99 0.94
N ALA A 522 12.59 -1.19 2.21
CA ALA A 522 13.98 -1.19 2.67
C ALA A 522 14.65 -2.58 2.63
N TYR A 523 13.90 -3.66 2.34
CA TYR A 523 14.48 -5.00 2.25
C TYR A 523 15.53 -5.10 1.14
N ARG A 524 16.75 -5.57 1.47
CA ARG A 524 17.86 -5.81 0.54
C ARG A 524 18.44 -7.21 0.76
N PRO A 525 19.07 -7.86 -0.26
CA PRO A 525 19.76 -9.14 -0.07
C PRO A 525 20.77 -9.13 1.08
N SER A 526 21.43 -8.00 1.32
CA SER A 526 22.39 -7.84 2.43
C SER A 526 21.75 -7.89 3.82
N LEU A 527 20.43 -7.71 3.93
CA LEU A 527 19.67 -7.84 5.19
C LEU A 527 19.14 -9.26 5.41
N ARG A 528 19.23 -10.13 4.40
CA ARG A 528 18.82 -11.54 4.52
C ARG A 528 19.63 -12.29 5.58
N PRO A 529 20.97 -12.20 5.64
CA PRO A 529 21.75 -12.84 6.70
C PRO A 529 21.33 -12.42 8.10
N VAL A 530 20.87 -11.17 8.29
CA VAL A 530 20.39 -10.65 9.59
C VAL A 530 19.18 -11.43 10.09
N ILE A 531 18.24 -11.74 9.19
CA ILE A 531 17.05 -12.52 9.55
C ILE A 531 17.39 -14.01 9.63
N GLU A 532 18.19 -14.53 8.70
CA GLU A 532 18.64 -15.93 8.75
C GLU A 532 19.37 -16.22 10.06
N GLN A 533 20.14 -15.26 10.59
CA GLN A 533 20.80 -15.35 11.88
C GLN A 533 19.80 -15.42 13.04
N LEU A 534 18.70 -14.67 13.02
CA LEU A 534 17.64 -14.80 14.03
C LEU A 534 17.01 -16.20 14.06
N PHE A 535 16.90 -16.84 12.89
CA PHE A 535 16.34 -18.18 12.74
C PHE A 535 17.36 -19.32 12.90
N LYS A 536 18.64 -19.00 13.16
CA LYS A 536 19.66 -19.98 13.57
C LYS A 536 19.61 -20.31 15.06
N TYR A 537 19.18 -19.36 15.89
CA TYR A 537 18.99 -19.55 17.33
C TYR A 537 17.61 -20.16 17.63
N ASP A 538 17.37 -20.68 18.83
CA ASP A 538 16.14 -21.42 19.16
C ASP A 538 14.88 -20.56 18.96
N THR A 539 14.21 -20.76 17.82
CA THR A 539 13.00 -20.03 17.39
C THR A 539 11.75 -20.87 17.55
N SER A 540 11.87 -22.08 18.10
CA SER A 540 10.79 -23.07 18.22
C SER A 540 9.58 -22.56 19.02
N ALA A 541 9.82 -21.65 19.98
CA ALA A 541 8.77 -20.99 20.76
C ALA A 541 7.87 -20.08 19.92
N TYR A 542 8.40 -19.49 18.84
CA TYR A 542 7.69 -18.55 17.98
C TYR A 542 7.30 -19.16 16.64
N PHE A 543 8.11 -20.05 16.09
CA PHE A 543 7.87 -20.60 14.77
C PHE A 543 8.09 -22.11 14.71
N LYS A 544 7.12 -22.82 14.13
CA LYS A 544 7.28 -24.20 13.68
C LYS A 544 8.09 -24.20 12.38
N ARG A 545 9.31 -24.72 12.44
CA ARG A 545 10.21 -24.83 11.29
C ARG A 545 9.87 -26.06 10.44
N SER A 546 9.84 -25.88 9.12
CA SER A 546 9.73 -26.95 8.11
C SER A 546 10.71 -26.69 6.96
N ARG A 547 10.77 -27.59 5.97
CA ARG A 547 11.62 -27.45 4.77
C ARG A 547 10.82 -27.70 3.50
N ILE A 548 11.13 -26.93 2.46
CA ILE A 548 10.70 -27.18 1.08
C ILE A 548 11.97 -27.19 0.22
N GLY A 549 12.34 -28.36 -0.31
CA GLY A 549 13.63 -28.56 -0.96
C GLY A 549 14.81 -28.26 0.00
N SER A 550 15.73 -27.41 -0.43
CA SER A 550 16.87 -26.96 0.39
C SER A 550 16.58 -25.77 1.30
N GLN A 551 15.37 -25.16 1.23
CA GLN A 551 15.04 -23.93 1.95
C GLN A 551 14.25 -24.22 3.23
N SER A 552 14.59 -23.51 4.32
CA SER A 552 13.84 -23.54 5.58
C SER A 552 12.69 -22.54 5.56
N ILE A 553 11.54 -22.95 6.08
CA ILE A 553 10.32 -22.15 6.20
C ILE A 553 9.75 -22.21 7.63
N TYR A 554 9.01 -21.17 8.04
CA TYR A 554 8.69 -20.89 9.45
C TYR A 554 7.21 -20.52 9.61
N GLN A 555 6.40 -21.36 10.26
CA GLN A 555 4.99 -21.06 10.56
C GLN A 555 4.90 -20.44 11.94
N PRO A 556 4.23 -19.28 12.12
CA PRO A 556 4.10 -18.72 13.45
C PRO A 556 3.27 -19.67 14.33
N CYS A 557 3.75 -19.97 15.53
CA CYS A 557 3.02 -20.75 16.52
C CYS A 557 1.81 -19.95 17.00
N GLU A 558 0.65 -20.59 17.17
CA GLU A 558 -0.56 -19.92 17.65
C GLU A 558 -0.44 -19.50 19.11
N THR A 559 0.23 -20.33 19.91
CA THR A 559 0.53 -20.13 21.34
C THR A 559 2.04 -20.17 21.57
N VAL A 560 2.57 -19.15 22.23
CA VAL A 560 3.98 -19.11 22.65
C VAL A 560 4.04 -19.56 24.11
N MET A 561 4.46 -20.80 24.37
CA MET A 561 4.71 -21.36 25.71
C MET A 561 3.57 -21.17 26.73
N GLY A 562 2.48 -21.94 26.61
CA GLY A 562 1.66 -22.32 27.78
C GLY A 562 0.79 -21.25 28.44
N ARG A 563 0.40 -20.17 27.76
CA ARG A 563 -0.78 -19.37 28.15
C ARG A 563 -1.68 -19.13 26.94
N SER A 564 -2.94 -19.55 27.11
CA SER A 564 -4.03 -19.36 26.15
C SER A 564 -4.12 -17.90 25.77
N LEU A 565 -3.95 -17.62 24.48
CA LEU A 565 -4.32 -16.34 23.89
C LEU A 565 -5.85 -16.33 23.87
N ILE A 566 -6.42 -15.38 24.61
CA ILE A 566 -7.86 -15.14 24.77
C ILE A 566 -8.52 -15.18 23.38
N SER A 567 -9.51 -16.05 23.26
CA SER A 567 -10.28 -16.36 22.05
C SER A 567 -11.28 -15.25 21.70
N ASP A 568 -11.55 -15.12 20.40
CA ASP A 568 -12.38 -14.10 19.75
C ASP A 568 -13.89 -14.13 20.06
N GLU A 569 -14.35 -14.63 21.23
CA GLU A 569 -15.79 -14.82 21.52
C GLU A 569 -16.35 -14.11 22.78
N GLU A 570 -15.57 -13.39 23.59
CA GLU A 570 -16.08 -12.75 24.83
C GLU A 570 -16.33 -11.23 24.74
N ILE A 571 -16.56 -10.66 23.54
CA ILE A 571 -16.83 -9.20 23.35
C ILE A 571 -18.34 -8.86 23.28
N LEU A 572 -19.25 -9.81 23.51
CA LEU A 572 -20.69 -9.49 23.61
C LEU A 572 -21.28 -9.87 24.96
N ALA A 573 -21.24 -8.90 25.88
CA ALA A 573 -22.21 -8.61 26.94
C ALA A 573 -21.48 -8.16 28.20
N ILE A 574 -21.80 -6.98 28.73
CA ILE A 574 -22.16 -6.74 30.14
C ILE A 574 -22.48 -5.25 30.31
N GLN A 575 -23.63 -5.03 30.95
CA GLN A 575 -24.32 -3.77 31.21
C GLN A 575 -23.60 -2.83 32.20
N LEU A 576 -23.94 -1.55 32.05
CA LEU A 576 -23.77 -0.46 33.01
C LEU A 576 -24.42 -0.76 34.38
N ALA A 577 -23.72 -0.46 35.49
CA ALA A 577 -24.33 -0.26 36.81
C ALA A 577 -23.54 0.76 37.69
N ALA A 578 -24.21 1.90 37.94
CA ALA A 578 -24.21 2.91 39.03
C ALA A 578 -22.96 3.31 39.89
N PRO A 579 -22.90 4.58 40.38
CA PRO A 579 -21.73 5.20 41.06
C PRO A 579 -21.77 5.12 42.61
N LEU A 580 -20.61 5.30 43.26
CA LEU A 580 -20.44 5.45 44.72
C LEU A 580 -20.07 6.91 45.11
N SER A 581 -20.69 7.40 46.19
CA SER A 581 -20.67 8.77 46.74
C SER A 581 -19.31 9.26 47.31
N PRO A 582 -19.08 10.59 47.49
CA PRO A 582 -17.80 11.15 47.97
C PRO A 582 -17.70 11.25 49.51
N PRO A 583 -16.49 11.26 50.11
CA PRO A 583 -16.29 11.55 51.53
C PRO A 583 -16.08 13.06 51.82
N GLY A 584 -16.41 13.47 53.05
CA GLY A 584 -16.68 14.85 53.50
C GLY A 584 -15.49 15.72 53.98
N PRO A 585 -15.80 16.88 54.60
CA PRO A 585 -14.89 18.03 54.70
C PRO A 585 -14.23 18.14 56.09
N SER A 586 -13.12 17.44 56.33
CA SER A 586 -12.23 17.77 57.46
C SER A 586 -10.86 17.10 57.33
N ALA A 587 -9.96 17.70 56.55
CA ALA A 587 -8.52 17.47 56.65
C ALA A 587 -7.79 18.78 56.27
N THR A 588 -7.19 19.42 57.26
CA THR A 588 -6.31 20.58 57.09
C THR A 588 -5.00 20.13 56.45
N ASN A 589 -4.66 20.72 55.29
CA ASN A 589 -3.60 20.38 54.35
C ASN A 589 -3.73 19.03 53.60
N PRO A 590 -4.47 18.99 52.46
CA PRO A 590 -4.29 17.97 51.46
C PRO A 590 -3.25 18.43 50.44
N CYS A 591 -1.97 18.15 50.71
CA CYS A 591 -0.99 17.97 49.63
C CYS A 591 -1.32 16.64 48.92
N ALA A 592 -2.38 16.64 48.11
CA ALA A 592 -2.79 15.48 47.33
C ALA A 592 -2.88 15.88 45.85
N GLY A 593 -1.76 15.81 45.15
CA GLY A 593 -1.72 15.87 43.69
C GLY A 593 -1.61 14.46 43.13
N ALA A 594 -2.64 13.98 42.44
CA ALA A 594 -2.58 12.72 41.72
C ALA A 594 -1.90 12.95 40.36
N VAL A 595 -0.96 12.06 40.00
CA VAL A 595 -0.36 12.00 38.67
C VAL A 595 -0.86 10.76 37.98
N ALA A 596 -1.65 10.96 36.92
CA ALA A 596 -2.17 9.86 36.12
C ALA A 596 -1.47 9.80 34.77
N ILE A 597 -1.10 8.60 34.36
CA ILE A 597 -0.60 8.32 33.02
C ILE A 597 -1.70 7.63 32.26
N VAL A 598 -2.22 8.34 31.26
CA VAL A 598 -3.28 7.81 30.40
C VAL A 598 -2.66 7.37 29.09
N GLN A 599 -2.86 6.09 28.80
CA GLN A 599 -2.56 5.51 27.50
C GLN A 599 -3.79 5.65 26.61
N GLY A 600 -3.65 6.33 25.48
CA GLY A 600 -4.73 6.52 24.52
C GLY A 600 -4.29 6.26 23.08
N GLN A 601 -5.26 6.12 22.19
CA GLN A 601 -5.02 6.04 20.75
C GLN A 601 -5.75 7.19 20.06
N LYS A 602 -5.00 7.96 19.25
CA LYS A 602 -5.57 8.93 18.31
C LYS A 602 -5.01 8.59 16.93
N ASN A 603 -5.87 8.29 15.97
CA ASN A 603 -5.49 7.87 14.62
C ASN A 603 -4.51 6.69 14.60
N SER A 604 -4.77 5.66 15.42
CA SER A 604 -3.96 4.43 15.47
C SER A 604 -2.50 4.62 15.93
N VAL A 605 -2.16 5.80 16.46
CA VAL A 605 -0.88 6.10 17.08
C VAL A 605 -1.07 6.08 18.61
N PRO A 606 -0.32 5.25 19.35
CA PRO A 606 -0.36 5.25 20.80
C PRO A 606 0.27 6.55 21.32
N TYR A 607 -0.42 7.23 22.22
CA TYR A 607 0.12 8.38 22.94
C TYR A 607 0.07 8.15 24.45
N LEU A 608 1.02 8.77 25.14
CA LEU A 608 1.10 8.81 26.59
C LEU A 608 0.73 10.24 27.02
N ALA A 609 -0.32 10.40 27.82
CA ALA A 609 -0.67 11.69 28.41
C ALA A 609 -0.37 11.66 29.90
N LEU A 610 0.38 12.65 30.37
CA LEU A 610 0.65 12.87 31.78
C LEU A 610 -0.36 13.91 32.29
N ILE A 611 -1.14 13.54 33.30
CA ILE A 611 -2.25 14.34 33.84
C ILE A 611 -1.89 14.74 35.27
N LEU A 612 -1.86 16.04 35.52
CA LEU A 612 -1.72 16.60 36.86
C LEU A 612 -3.04 17.20 37.32
N SER A 613 -3.45 16.83 38.53
CA SER A 613 -4.50 17.52 39.28
C SER A 613 -3.86 18.49 40.27
N SER A 614 -4.20 19.77 40.15
CA SER A 614 -3.99 20.77 41.20
C SER A 614 -5.25 20.83 42.07
N THR A 615 -5.09 20.75 43.40
CA THR A 615 -6.20 20.91 44.36
C THR A 615 -6.74 22.34 44.41
N TYR A 616 -6.12 23.30 43.73
CA TYR A 616 -6.43 24.72 43.90
C TYR A 616 -7.28 25.36 42.80
N ASN A 617 -7.46 24.75 41.62
CA ASN A 617 -8.12 25.46 40.50
C ASN A 617 -8.85 24.58 39.46
N SER A 618 -9.18 23.32 39.75
CA SER A 618 -9.98 22.46 38.86
C SER A 618 -9.49 22.43 37.39
N ARG A 619 -8.17 22.59 37.18
CA ARG A 619 -7.54 22.63 35.85
C ARG A 619 -6.59 21.44 35.69
N ILE A 620 -6.74 20.75 34.57
CA ILE A 620 -5.87 19.66 34.15
C ILE A 620 -4.86 20.20 33.14
N HIS A 621 -3.57 19.99 33.40
CA HIS A 621 -2.50 20.29 32.47
C HIS A 621 -2.16 19.02 31.68
N MET A 622 -2.57 18.95 30.41
CA MET A 622 -2.22 17.86 29.50
C MET A 622 -0.91 18.18 28.80
N VAL A 623 -0.01 17.21 28.70
CA VAL A 623 1.31 17.44 28.12
C VAL A 623 1.64 16.26 27.23
N THR A 624 1.83 16.49 25.93
CA THR A 624 1.92 15.43 24.92
C THR A 624 3.21 15.50 24.11
N ASP A 625 4.19 14.63 24.35
CA ASP A 625 5.36 14.53 23.46
C ASP A 625 5.19 13.44 22.41
N SER A 626 5.48 13.80 21.16
CA SER A 626 5.61 12.87 20.04
C SER A 626 7.08 12.76 19.68
N TRP A 627 7.78 11.79 20.27
CA TRP A 627 9.13 11.41 19.83
C TRP A 627 9.17 9.95 19.38
N LYS A 628 9.67 9.77 18.15
CA LYS A 628 9.79 8.51 17.40
C LYS A 628 10.76 7.51 18.04
N ALA A 629 10.57 6.24 17.64
CA ALA A 629 11.41 5.03 17.79
C ALA A 629 11.12 4.16 19.04
N ALA A 630 10.34 3.09 18.83
CA ALA A 630 9.93 2.08 19.83
C ALA A 630 11.15 1.30 20.42
N PRO A 631 11.12 0.69 21.64
CA PRO A 631 10.25 -0.47 21.92
C PRO A 631 9.78 -0.70 23.39
N ARG A 632 8.65 -1.42 23.51
CA ARG A 632 8.06 -2.10 24.70
C ARG A 632 7.21 -1.31 25.71
N SER A 633 6.27 -2.10 26.22
CA SER A 633 5.00 -1.85 26.92
C SER A 633 5.13 -1.52 28.41
N LEU A 634 4.22 -0.69 28.92
CA LEU A 634 3.86 -0.67 30.34
C LEU A 634 2.33 -0.74 30.46
N SER A 635 1.86 -1.83 31.06
CA SER A 635 0.51 -2.05 31.55
C SER A 635 0.36 -1.45 32.94
N LEU A 636 -0.68 -0.63 33.22
CA LEU A 636 -1.35 -0.54 34.53
C LEU A 636 -2.64 0.34 34.49
N LEU A 637 -3.63 -0.02 35.32
CA LEU A 637 -5.05 0.38 35.32
C LEU A 637 -5.40 1.72 36.05
N GLN A 638 -6.52 2.33 35.57
CA GLN A 638 -7.60 3.22 36.13
C GLN A 638 -7.28 4.36 37.15
N LEU A 639 -7.82 5.60 37.02
CA LEU A 639 -9.21 6.02 37.32
C LEU A 639 -9.64 7.38 36.66
N LEU A 640 -10.97 7.59 36.49
CA LEU A 640 -11.75 8.79 36.05
C LEU A 640 -12.32 9.57 37.27
N PRO A 641 -13.09 10.71 37.21
CA PRO A 641 -13.55 11.65 36.12
C PRO A 641 -13.15 13.15 36.41
N ASP A 642 -13.19 14.18 35.55
CA ASP A 642 -14.29 14.85 34.81
C ASP A 642 -13.73 16.05 33.95
N VAL A 643 -14.29 16.30 32.74
CA VAL A 643 -14.34 17.59 31.95
C VAL A 643 -13.01 18.18 31.38
N GLN A 644 -12.86 18.81 30.19
CA GLN A 644 -13.50 18.86 28.85
C GLN A 644 -12.37 19.13 27.83
N ARG A 645 -12.46 18.51 26.64
CA ARG A 645 -11.36 18.20 25.69
C ARG A 645 -10.93 19.33 24.74
N TYR A 646 -11.64 20.47 24.72
CA TYR A 646 -11.70 21.32 23.52
C TYR A 646 -10.63 22.43 23.41
N GLU A 647 -9.93 22.82 24.48
CA GLU A 647 -8.97 23.93 24.43
C GLU A 647 -7.55 23.52 24.03
N TRP A 648 -7.11 22.32 24.42
CA TRP A 648 -5.76 21.81 24.08
C TRP A 648 -5.65 21.23 22.67
N LEU A 649 -6.74 20.65 22.14
CA LEU A 649 -6.79 20.15 20.76
C LEU A 649 -6.79 21.26 19.70
N GLY A 650 -6.94 22.52 20.12
CA GLY A 650 -6.84 23.70 19.25
C GLY A 650 -5.43 24.27 19.14
N LEU A 651 -4.45 23.79 19.92
CA LEU A 651 -3.08 24.29 19.87
C LEU A 651 -2.29 23.63 18.73
N PRO A 652 -1.53 24.40 17.92
CA PRO A 652 -0.66 23.83 16.89
C PRO A 652 0.43 22.93 17.48
N ASP A 653 0.72 21.81 16.82
CA ASP A 653 1.72 20.80 17.23
C ASP A 653 3.10 21.41 17.58
N GLU A 654 3.48 22.50 16.92
CA GLU A 654 4.74 23.23 17.17
C GLU A 654 4.81 23.85 18.56
N THR A 655 3.70 24.39 19.08
CA THR A 655 3.65 25.01 20.41
C THR A 655 3.80 23.95 21.51
N ILE A 656 3.22 22.78 21.28
CA ILE A 656 3.31 21.62 22.16
C ILE A 656 4.77 21.14 22.25
N GLN A 657 5.43 20.98 21.09
CA GLN A 657 6.83 20.53 21.05
C GLN A 657 7.80 21.51 21.73
N VAL A 658 7.58 22.82 21.61
CA VAL A 658 8.43 23.84 22.29
C VAL A 658 8.35 23.71 23.81
N ARG A 659 7.15 23.53 24.38
CA ARG A 659 6.96 23.41 25.83
C ARG A 659 7.59 22.14 26.40
N LEU A 660 7.49 21.02 25.69
CA LEU A 660 8.12 19.77 26.10
C LEU A 660 9.64 19.80 26.03
N LYS A 661 10.18 20.48 25.02
CA LYS A 661 11.62 20.70 24.92
C LYS A 661 12.14 21.54 26.09
N GLN A 662 11.39 22.56 26.51
CA GLN A 662 11.73 23.38 27.68
C GLN A 662 11.75 22.56 28.97
N TRP A 663 10.76 21.69 29.18
CA TRP A 663 10.73 20.82 30.36
C TRP A 663 11.81 19.75 30.36
N ARG A 664 12.14 19.19 29.19
CA ARG A 664 13.29 18.27 29.05
C ARG A 664 14.62 18.96 29.33
N GLN A 665 14.74 20.24 29.00
CA GLN A 665 15.91 21.04 29.36
C GLN A 665 15.97 21.30 30.87
N ALA A 666 14.84 21.58 31.53
CA ALA A 666 14.77 21.70 32.98
C ALA A 666 15.15 20.37 33.69
N LEU A 667 14.72 19.22 33.17
CA LEU A 667 15.09 17.89 33.65
C LEU A 667 16.62 17.66 33.69
N ASN A 668 17.36 18.17 32.71
CA ASN A 668 18.82 18.06 32.68
C ASN A 668 19.53 19.01 33.65
N GLN A 669 18.82 19.99 34.21
CA GLN A 669 19.33 20.93 35.22
C GLN A 669 19.06 20.44 36.66
N VAL A 670 18.07 19.58 36.82
CA VAL A 670 17.69 18.97 38.11
C VAL A 670 18.59 17.75 38.35
N TRP A 671 19.62 17.92 39.19
CA TRP A 671 20.61 16.89 39.54
C TRP A 671 20.04 15.86 40.52
N VAL A 672 19.05 15.13 40.06
CA VAL A 672 18.31 14.21 40.90
C VAL A 672 18.29 12.82 40.27
N ASP A 673 18.69 11.84 41.07
CA ASP A 673 18.98 10.50 40.61
C ASP A 673 17.99 9.48 41.19
N LEU A 674 17.12 8.96 40.31
CA LEU A 674 16.16 7.90 40.58
C LEU A 674 16.86 6.63 41.10
N PHE A 675 18.10 6.41 40.71
CA PHE A 675 18.90 5.27 41.15
C PHE A 675 19.36 5.41 42.61
N SER A 676 19.85 6.60 42.98
CA SER A 676 20.14 6.97 44.38
C SER A 676 18.91 6.92 45.29
N TRP A 677 17.72 7.13 44.74
CA TRP A 677 16.46 6.92 45.46
C TRP A 677 16.14 5.43 45.65
N TRP A 678 16.29 4.62 44.60
CA TRP A 678 16.14 3.16 44.70
C TRP A 678 17.02 2.56 45.82
N ARG A 679 18.29 2.99 45.95
CA ARG A 679 19.18 2.58 47.06
C ARG A 679 18.68 3.03 48.43
N ARG A 680 17.99 4.17 48.55
CA ARG A 680 17.47 4.64 49.84
C ARG A 680 16.24 3.84 50.29
N CYS A 681 15.47 3.30 49.36
CA CYS A 681 14.22 2.59 49.65
C CYS A 681 14.37 1.07 49.82
N HIS A 682 15.52 0.54 50.27
CA HIS A 682 15.96 -0.86 50.18
C HIS A 682 15.00 -1.97 50.67
N ALA A 683 13.87 -1.66 51.31
CA ALA A 683 12.82 -2.62 51.63
C ALA A 683 11.40 -2.02 51.69
N GLN A 684 11.19 -0.77 51.26
CA GLN A 684 9.92 -0.07 51.45
C GLN A 684 9.25 0.26 50.11
N SER A 685 7.97 -0.05 50.01
CA SER A 685 7.14 0.38 48.89
C SER A 685 6.78 1.86 49.04
N PHE A 686 6.71 2.61 47.94
CA PHE A 686 6.27 4.00 47.95
C PHE A 686 5.23 4.27 46.86
N SER A 687 4.39 5.28 47.04
CA SER A 687 3.54 5.83 45.96
C SER A 687 4.20 7.08 45.40
N PHE A 688 3.78 7.53 44.21
CA PHE A 688 4.33 8.77 43.65
C PHE A 688 4.04 9.99 44.54
N ALA A 689 2.90 10.00 45.23
CA ALA A 689 2.55 11.04 46.18
C ALA A 689 3.50 11.03 47.39
N SER A 690 3.80 9.86 47.96
CA SER A 690 4.73 9.77 49.09
C SER A 690 6.16 10.13 48.67
N LEU A 691 6.58 9.75 47.46
CA LEU A 691 7.86 10.17 46.88
C LEU A 691 7.99 11.70 46.81
N CYS A 692 6.97 12.38 46.29
CA CYS A 692 6.99 13.84 46.16
C CYS A 692 7.06 14.53 47.53
N GLN A 693 6.41 13.94 48.53
CA GLN A 693 6.44 14.42 49.91
C GLN A 693 7.82 14.21 50.54
N ASP A 694 8.40 13.01 50.43
CA ASP A 694 9.69 12.67 51.03
C ASP A 694 10.86 13.45 50.42
N LEU A 695 10.78 13.75 49.13
CA LEU A 695 11.75 14.57 48.41
C LEU A 695 11.47 16.07 48.51
N ASN A 696 10.42 16.47 49.22
CA ASN A 696 9.96 17.85 49.37
C ASN A 696 9.85 18.59 48.02
N LEU A 697 9.28 17.92 47.00
CA LEU A 697 9.08 18.48 45.66
C LEU A 697 7.94 19.49 45.71
N CYS A 698 8.27 20.77 45.80
CA CYS A 698 7.32 21.86 45.97
C CYS A 698 6.86 22.45 44.63
N LEU A 699 7.69 22.36 43.59
CA LEU A 699 7.39 22.92 42.26
C LEU A 699 6.78 21.88 41.33
N GLU A 700 5.83 22.30 40.50
CA GLU A 700 5.18 21.40 39.52
C GLU A 700 6.19 20.82 38.53
N ASP A 701 7.16 21.62 38.09
CA ASP A 701 8.22 21.19 37.17
C ASP A 701 9.10 20.08 37.76
N GLU A 702 9.36 20.12 39.08
CA GLU A 702 10.14 19.09 39.79
C GLU A 702 9.36 17.78 39.91
N ARG A 703 8.05 17.86 40.16
CA ARG A 703 7.16 16.68 40.19
C ARG A 703 7.02 16.07 38.80
N LEU A 704 6.87 16.89 37.77
CA LEU A 704 6.84 16.45 36.37
C LEU A 704 8.12 15.71 36.00
N ALA A 705 9.27 16.26 36.39
CA ALA A 705 10.57 15.65 36.17
C ALA A 705 10.64 14.24 36.78
N TRP A 706 10.26 14.09 38.06
CA TRP A 706 10.28 12.80 38.75
C TRP A 706 9.26 11.79 38.21
N GLY A 707 8.07 12.24 37.82
CA GLY A 707 7.05 11.39 37.22
C GLY A 707 7.51 10.80 35.89
N LEU A 708 8.17 11.62 35.05
CA LEU A 708 8.75 11.17 33.78
C LEU A 708 9.89 10.18 33.99
N GLU A 709 10.73 10.38 35.01
CA GLU A 709 11.84 9.46 35.29
C GLU A 709 11.36 8.08 35.78
N LEU A 710 10.37 8.04 36.67
CA LEU A 710 9.71 6.79 37.08
C LEU A 710 9.02 6.06 35.93
N LEU A 711 8.44 6.80 34.99
CA LEU A 711 7.80 6.20 33.82
C LEU A 711 8.78 5.52 32.89
N LEU A 712 9.88 6.21 32.60
CA LEU A 712 10.83 5.75 31.61
C LEU A 712 11.76 4.67 32.17
N HIS A 713 12.14 4.77 33.45
CA HIS A 713 13.16 3.89 34.06
C HIS A 713 12.68 3.18 35.31
N GLY A 714 11.53 3.56 35.87
CA GLY A 714 11.03 2.97 37.11
C GLY A 714 10.81 1.47 37.00
N SER A 715 10.43 0.93 35.84
CA SER A 715 10.29 -0.53 35.67
C SER A 715 11.62 -1.31 35.71
N LEU A 716 12.75 -0.63 35.57
CA LEU A 716 14.09 -1.22 35.64
C LEU A 716 14.58 -1.32 37.09
N LEU A 717 14.05 -0.45 37.97
CA LEU A 717 14.46 -0.33 39.37
C LEU A 717 13.38 -0.83 40.34
N PHE A 718 12.11 -0.78 39.94
CA PHE A 718 10.95 -1.06 40.77
C PHE A 718 9.95 -1.95 40.01
N ARG A 719 9.28 -2.83 40.75
CA ARG A 719 8.06 -3.52 40.31
C ARG A 719 6.87 -2.72 40.78
N ARG A 720 5.92 -2.47 39.88
CA ARG A 720 4.68 -1.76 40.22
C ARG A 720 3.58 -2.74 40.66
N ASP A 721 2.89 -2.40 41.74
CA ASP A 721 1.73 -3.10 42.28
C ASP A 721 0.65 -2.06 42.61
N GLY A 722 -0.32 -1.89 41.70
CA GLY A 722 -1.28 -0.78 41.74
C GLY A 722 -0.60 0.61 41.70
N GLU A 723 -0.90 1.45 42.69
CA GLU A 723 -0.32 2.79 42.85
C GLU A 723 1.05 2.79 43.56
N THR A 724 1.51 1.61 44.00
CA THR A 724 2.76 1.46 44.76
C THR A 724 3.89 0.88 43.91
N TRP A 725 5.11 1.31 44.22
CA TRP A 725 6.36 0.88 43.60
C TRP A 725 7.19 0.15 44.63
N LEU A 726 7.56 -1.09 44.34
CA LEU A 726 8.40 -1.94 45.18
C LEU A 726 9.80 -2.06 44.56
N PRO A 727 10.89 -1.86 45.29
CA PRO A 727 12.24 -2.00 44.74
C PRO A 727 12.50 -3.43 44.24
N LEU A 728 13.09 -3.56 43.06
CA LEU A 728 13.60 -4.83 42.54
C LEU A 728 14.88 -5.23 43.28
N ALA A 729 15.14 -6.53 43.36
CA ALA A 729 16.34 -7.07 43.99
C ALA A 729 17.63 -6.57 43.28
N GLU A 730 18.66 -6.26 44.08
CA GLU A 730 19.93 -5.69 43.61
C GLU A 730 20.53 -6.45 42.43
N GLU A 731 20.65 -7.77 42.56
CA GLU A 731 21.22 -8.67 41.56
C GLU A 731 20.55 -8.55 40.18
N ARG A 732 19.27 -8.15 40.15
CA ARG A 732 18.52 -7.95 38.91
C ARG A 732 18.83 -6.61 38.27
N VAL A 733 19.05 -5.57 39.08
CA VAL A 733 19.38 -4.22 38.61
C VAL A 733 20.83 -4.18 38.09
N TYR A 734 21.77 -4.82 38.78
CA TYR A 734 23.19 -4.88 38.38
C TYR A 734 23.47 -5.67 37.08
N ARG A 735 22.49 -6.44 36.56
CA ARG A 735 22.65 -7.15 35.26
C ARG A 735 22.65 -6.22 34.06
N ASP A 736 22.14 -5.00 34.20
CA ASP A 736 22.20 -4.01 33.14
C ASP A 736 23.55 -3.26 33.20
N ALA A 737 24.35 -3.44 32.14
CA ALA A 737 25.70 -2.90 32.08
C ALA A 737 25.76 -1.36 32.16
N GLY A 738 24.70 -0.66 31.73
CA GLY A 738 24.61 0.80 31.82
C GLY A 738 24.43 1.27 33.27
N PHE A 739 23.56 0.60 34.02
CA PHE A 739 23.36 0.88 35.44
C PHE A 739 24.57 0.49 36.28
N ALA A 740 25.20 -0.66 35.99
CA ALA A 740 26.42 -1.09 36.67
C ALA A 740 27.56 -0.07 36.54
N GLN A 741 27.74 0.54 35.35
CA GLN A 741 28.75 1.58 35.17
C GLN A 741 28.37 2.90 35.87
N HIS A 742 27.10 3.29 35.84
CA HIS A 742 26.62 4.47 36.56
C HIS A 742 26.88 4.35 38.06
N LEU A 743 26.60 3.18 38.63
CA LEU A 743 26.87 2.83 40.02
C LEU A 743 28.35 2.91 40.38
N ARG A 744 29.24 2.33 39.57
CA ARG A 744 30.69 2.40 39.81
C ARG A 744 31.17 3.85 39.93
N LEU A 745 30.62 4.75 39.12
CA LEU A 745 30.94 6.17 39.16
C LEU A 745 30.35 6.87 40.40
N LEU A 746 29.14 6.49 40.83
CA LEU A 746 28.56 6.97 42.09
C LEU A 746 29.39 6.52 43.31
N ASP A 747 29.81 5.25 43.33
CA ASP A 747 30.58 4.65 44.43
C ASP A 747 32.02 5.17 44.48
N ALA A 748 32.63 5.45 43.34
CA ALA A 748 33.92 6.16 43.28
C ALA A 748 33.81 7.57 43.90
N GLY A 749 32.63 8.17 43.80
CA GLY A 749 32.30 9.39 44.50
C GLY A 749 32.91 10.65 43.89
N LYS A 750 32.64 11.77 44.56
CA LYS A 750 33.15 13.08 44.15
C LYS A 750 34.69 13.11 44.20
N ASP A 751 35.28 13.85 43.29
CA ASP A 751 36.73 14.06 43.13
C ASP A 751 37.50 12.78 42.74
N SER A 752 36.79 11.78 42.21
CA SER A 752 37.43 10.63 41.55
C SER A 752 37.97 11.00 40.18
N ALA A 753 39.20 10.57 39.89
CA ALA A 753 39.87 10.79 38.61
C ALA A 753 39.20 9.98 37.51
N VAL A 754 38.90 10.63 36.39
CA VAL A 754 38.21 10.02 35.26
C VAL A 754 38.83 10.40 33.93
N LEU A 755 38.75 9.48 32.98
CA LEU A 755 39.09 9.67 31.58
C LEU A 755 37.83 9.63 30.73
N VAL A 756 37.67 10.64 29.87
CA VAL A 756 36.58 10.74 28.91
C VAL A 756 37.18 11.09 27.55
N ASN A 757 37.10 10.18 26.58
CA ASN A 757 37.67 10.36 25.23
C ASN A 757 39.12 10.89 25.25
N ASN A 758 39.99 10.26 26.04
CA ASN A 758 41.42 10.62 26.22
C ASN A 758 41.69 11.99 26.86
N ARG A 759 40.69 12.61 27.49
CA ARG A 759 40.88 13.78 28.35
C ARG A 759 40.65 13.41 29.81
N SER A 760 41.50 13.89 30.70
CA SER A 760 41.41 13.63 32.14
C SER A 760 40.58 14.71 32.84
N GLY A 761 39.85 14.30 33.87
CA GLY A 761 39.07 15.19 34.73
C GLY A 761 38.69 14.51 36.04
N TRP A 762 37.82 15.17 36.78
CA TRP A 762 37.33 14.75 38.10
C TRP A 762 35.81 14.73 38.11
N LEU A 763 35.21 13.71 38.72
CA LEU A 763 33.77 13.70 38.99
C LEU A 763 33.43 14.80 40.00
N THR A 764 32.40 15.62 39.74
CA THR A 764 31.97 16.63 40.73
C THR A 764 31.03 16.05 41.80
N GLY A 765 30.64 14.78 41.66
CA GLY A 765 29.63 14.11 42.47
C GLY A 765 28.19 14.41 42.02
N ARG A 766 27.97 15.32 41.07
CA ARG A 766 26.65 15.57 40.50
C ARG A 766 26.35 14.58 39.37
N SER A 767 25.25 13.86 39.51
CA SER A 767 24.74 12.96 38.48
C SER A 767 23.22 13.02 38.36
N ASN A 768 22.75 12.71 37.16
CA ASN A 768 21.46 12.07 36.95
C ASN A 768 21.74 10.73 36.27
N TRP A 769 20.80 9.79 36.26
CA TRP A 769 21.10 8.43 35.78
C TRP A 769 21.67 8.37 34.33
N ARG A 770 21.53 9.42 33.51
CA ARG A 770 22.11 9.53 32.16
C ARG A 770 23.49 10.17 32.11
N LEU A 771 23.76 11.14 32.98
CA LEU A 771 24.87 12.09 32.88
C LEU A 771 25.55 12.28 34.24
N PHE A 772 26.88 12.33 34.23
CA PHE A 772 27.69 12.86 35.32
C PHE A 772 28.30 14.19 34.91
N GLU A 773 28.48 15.05 35.89
CA GLU A 773 29.26 16.26 35.72
C GLU A 773 30.75 15.97 35.95
N VAL A 774 31.57 16.34 34.96
CA VAL A 774 33.02 16.15 34.98
C VAL A 774 33.72 17.51 34.86
N ARG A 775 34.69 17.75 35.73
CA ARG A 775 35.57 18.93 35.69
C ARG A 775 36.93 18.53 35.11
N TRP A 776 37.33 19.15 34.00
CA TRP A 776 38.57 18.79 33.30
C TRP A 776 39.83 19.33 33.99
N HIS A 777 40.95 18.60 33.83
CA HIS A 777 42.27 19.02 34.34
C HIS A 777 42.83 20.29 33.67
N GLU A 778 42.66 20.45 32.35
CA GLU A 778 43.32 21.51 31.55
C GLU A 778 42.71 22.91 31.70
N LEU A 779 41.69 23.06 32.54
CA LEU A 779 40.95 24.32 32.72
C LEU A 779 41.21 24.86 34.13
N GLU A 780 42.41 25.40 34.37
CA GLU A 780 42.84 25.94 35.69
C GLU A 780 42.18 27.27 36.09
N THR A 781 41.32 27.87 35.26
CA THR A 781 40.56 29.07 35.66
C THR A 781 39.31 28.68 36.44
N ALA A 782 39.11 29.30 37.62
CA ALA A 782 37.94 29.11 38.50
C ALA A 782 36.56 29.36 37.84
N THR A 783 36.55 29.88 36.60
CA THR A 783 35.37 30.19 35.77
C THR A 783 35.01 29.10 34.75
N ALA A 784 35.77 28.01 34.65
CA ALA A 784 35.48 26.94 33.69
C ALA A 784 34.27 26.10 34.13
N GLN A 785 33.20 26.11 33.32
CA GLN A 785 31.98 25.37 33.62
C GLN A 785 32.20 23.85 33.49
N PRO A 786 31.76 23.06 34.48
CA PRO A 786 31.79 21.61 34.39
C PRO A 786 30.97 21.09 33.19
N ALA A 787 31.39 19.95 32.61
CA ALA A 787 30.73 19.37 31.45
C ALA A 787 29.83 18.20 31.85
N GLN A 788 28.62 18.13 31.29
CA GLN A 788 27.74 16.98 31.45
C GLN A 788 28.12 15.87 30.46
N ILE A 789 28.58 14.73 30.97
CA ILE A 789 29.10 13.61 30.19
C ILE A 789 28.27 12.35 30.49
N ARG A 790 27.98 11.55 29.46
CA ARG A 790 27.28 10.28 29.65
C ARG A 790 28.13 9.30 30.45
N ALA A 791 27.53 8.66 31.46
CA ALA A 791 28.20 7.68 32.33
C ALA A 791 28.96 6.59 31.54
N SER A 792 28.38 6.13 30.43
CA SER A 792 29.00 5.12 29.55
C SER A 792 30.32 5.56 28.89
N SER A 793 30.61 6.86 28.89
CA SER A 793 31.79 7.45 28.26
C SER A 793 32.84 7.89 29.28
N ILE A 794 32.60 7.60 30.57
CA ILE A 794 33.48 7.95 31.68
C ILE A 794 34.14 6.67 32.19
N HIS A 795 35.46 6.67 32.19
CA HIS A 795 36.28 5.60 32.74
C HIS A 795 36.97 6.10 33.99
N LEU A 796 36.89 5.35 35.09
CA LEU A 796 37.68 5.65 36.29
C LEU A 796 39.15 5.40 35.98
N ILE A 797 39.99 6.32 36.44
CA ILE A 797 41.44 6.15 36.46
C ILE A 797 41.76 5.63 37.86
N ASP A 798 42.22 4.39 37.95
CA ASP A 798 42.68 3.79 39.20
C ASP A 798 43.92 4.49 39.76
#